data_AF-A0A1S3X018-F1
#
_entry.id   AF-A0A1S3X018-F1
#
_cell.length_a   1.000
_cell.length_b   1.000
_cell.length_c   1.000
_cell.angle_alpha   90.00
_cell.angle_beta   90.00
_cell.angle_gamma   90.00
#
_symmetry.space_group_name_H-M   'P 1'
#
loop_
_entity.id
_entity.type
_entity.pdbx_description
1 polymer ?
#
loop_
_entity_poly.entity_id
_entity_poly.type
_entity_poly.pdbx_seq_one_letter_code
_entity_poly.pdbx_strand_id
1 'polypeptide(L)'
;ITKVGDANMDVMSALITSLLRGCAEQSRTMVGQRLKLICADCLGALGAIDPSKVKGFSSMRFQIACSDDDLIFELIHKHLARAFRAAPDTIIQDSAADTIIQDSAALAIQELLKIAGCEASLDDNVVASTSQTRGKRPVKLLASVVDGNCTEMQERGQRLWNRFSSYVKEIIAPCLTSRFQLPSMSDSASSGPIYRPSMSFRRWIFFWIKKLTAHATGSRASIFNACRGIVRHDMQIAMYLLPYLVLNAVCDGTEEARCGITEEILSVLNAAASENSTDVNGISSGHNEVCIQAVFTLLDNLGQWVDDVQQELSLSQSIQTSSSRQQALKSKEKAINLSSDSNQVLIQCKHVSELLAAIPKVTLARSSFRCQAYARSLLYFESHVREKSGSFNPASEKSGLFEDEDISFLMEIYSGLDEPDGLCGFASLRKSKSLQDHLLINKKAGNWAEVLTSCEQALQMEPTSVQRHSDVVNCLLNMCHLQATVTHVDGLISRIPKYKKTWCMQGVQAAWRLGRWDLMDEYLSGADEEGLVCSSSESNALFDMDVAKILQAIMKRDQFSIAKKITLSKQALIAPLAAAGMDSYARAYPFVVKLHMLRELEDYSSLLGGESFLEKSFPLYDPNFSKLIESWENRLKLTQPSLWAREPLLVFRRLVFGASGLHAQVGECWIQYAKLCRSAGHYETASRAILEAKASGAPNVHMEKAKLLWSTRRADGAIAELQQTLLNMPVEVVGSAAISSITSLSLVPLNPQPLRCGTQSSNENRGVAKTLLLYSRWIHYTGQKQKEDVISLYSRVKELQPKWEKGYFYLAKYCDELLVDARKRQEDKEPCSKAVPAKSALVAATNLNTEKSWLSYLPDVLLFYAKALHRGHRNLFQALPRLLTLWFDFGSVYHISRSAANKEMKTIHGKVLSIMRGCLNDFP
;
A
#
# COMPACT_ATOMS: atom_id res chain seq x y z
N ILE A 1 -7.14 -8.04 -23.21
CA ILE A 1 -7.55 -8.68 -21.93
C ILE A 1 -7.58 -7.70 -20.74
N THR A 2 -7.18 -6.42 -20.86
CA THR A 2 -7.01 -5.52 -19.71
C THR A 2 -8.24 -4.70 -19.27
N LYS A 3 -9.28 -4.50 -20.11
CA LYS A 3 -10.42 -3.63 -19.72
C LYS A 3 -11.34 -4.19 -18.62
N VAL A 4 -11.49 -5.51 -18.50
CA VAL A 4 -12.38 -6.14 -17.49
C VAL A 4 -11.69 -6.27 -16.13
N GLY A 5 -10.36 -6.44 -16.13
CA GLY A 5 -9.57 -6.46 -14.90
C GLY A 5 -9.57 -5.09 -14.19
N ASP A 6 -9.47 -4.00 -14.95
CA ASP A 6 -9.44 -2.64 -14.41
C ASP A 6 -10.76 -2.25 -13.73
N ALA A 7 -11.92 -2.60 -14.32
CA ALA A 7 -13.23 -2.26 -13.75
C ALA A 7 -13.47 -2.94 -12.38
N ASN A 8 -13.07 -4.20 -12.24
CA ASN A 8 -13.19 -4.91 -10.96
C ASN A 8 -12.27 -4.32 -9.90
N MET A 9 -11.05 -3.89 -10.27
CA MET A 9 -10.12 -3.26 -9.35
C MET A 9 -10.57 -1.86 -8.91
N ASP A 10 -11.30 -1.15 -9.77
CA ASP A 10 -11.91 0.15 -9.44
C ASP A 10 -13.01 0.00 -8.38
N VAL A 11 -13.88 -1.00 -8.54
CA VAL A 11 -14.89 -1.33 -7.53
C VAL A 11 -14.24 -1.72 -6.20
N MET A 12 -13.17 -2.52 -6.24
CA MET A 12 -12.43 -2.91 -5.04
C MET A 12 -11.78 -1.70 -4.36
N SER A 13 -11.22 -0.77 -5.12
CA SER A 13 -10.62 0.47 -4.59
C SER A 13 -11.66 1.36 -3.92
N ALA A 14 -12.85 1.50 -4.53
CA ALA A 14 -13.97 2.24 -3.94
C ALA A 14 -14.51 1.58 -2.66
N LEU A 15 -14.58 0.24 -2.64
CA LEU A 15 -15.01 -0.52 -1.47
C LEU A 15 -14.03 -0.35 -0.30
N ILE A 16 -12.73 -0.52 -0.53
CA ILE A 16 -11.68 -0.33 0.50
C ILE A 16 -11.76 1.08 1.06
N THR A 17 -11.88 2.09 0.20
CA THR A 17 -11.99 3.49 0.62
C THR A 17 -13.21 3.73 1.50
N SER A 18 -14.35 3.15 1.13
CA SER A 18 -15.59 3.28 1.89
C SER A 18 -15.51 2.59 3.25
N LEU A 19 -14.88 1.41 3.32
CA LEU A 19 -14.69 0.66 4.56
C LEU A 19 -13.73 1.38 5.51
N LEU A 20 -12.62 1.93 5.01
CA LEU A 20 -11.68 2.73 5.81
C LEU A 20 -12.36 3.98 6.37
N ARG A 21 -13.20 4.66 5.57
CA ARG A 21 -14.01 5.78 6.05
C ARG A 21 -14.97 5.35 7.16
N GLY A 22 -15.57 4.17 7.04
CA GLY A 22 -16.40 3.57 8.10
C GLY A 22 -15.62 3.27 9.39
N CYS A 23 -14.36 2.83 9.29
CA CYS A 23 -13.49 2.67 10.47
C CYS A 23 -13.11 4.02 11.12
N ALA A 24 -13.02 5.10 10.33
CA ALA A 24 -12.71 6.45 10.80
C ALA A 24 -13.90 7.20 11.41
N GLU A 25 -15.11 6.66 11.33
CA GLU A 25 -16.31 7.24 11.94
C GLU A 25 -16.10 7.44 13.45
N GLN A 26 -16.44 8.59 14.02
CA GLN A 26 -16.11 8.94 15.41
C GLN A 26 -17.30 8.90 16.38
N SER A 27 -18.45 8.39 15.94
CA SER A 27 -19.63 8.25 16.78
C SER A 27 -19.36 7.34 18.00
N ARG A 28 -19.85 7.77 19.17
CA ARG A 28 -19.81 7.03 20.45
C ARG A 28 -21.03 6.12 20.65
N THR A 29 -21.99 6.15 19.73
CA THR A 29 -23.16 5.29 19.80
C THR A 29 -22.71 3.84 19.76
N MET A 30 -23.43 2.96 20.47
CA MET A 30 -23.16 1.52 20.42
C MET A 30 -23.23 1.00 18.98
N VAL A 31 -24.14 1.58 18.17
CA VAL A 31 -24.26 1.34 16.73
C VAL A 31 -22.99 1.77 15.98
N GLY A 32 -22.43 2.94 16.29
CA GLY A 32 -21.19 3.44 15.68
C GLY A 32 -19.98 2.59 15.99
N GLN A 33 -19.82 2.16 17.25
CA GLN A 33 -18.75 1.23 17.63
C GLN A 33 -18.89 -0.13 16.93
N ARG A 34 -20.13 -0.63 16.82
CA ARG A 34 -20.45 -1.85 16.07
C ARG A 34 -20.16 -1.70 14.58
N LEU A 35 -20.47 -0.55 13.98
CA LEU A 35 -20.17 -0.26 12.57
C LEU A 35 -18.67 -0.34 12.31
N LYS A 36 -17.84 0.31 13.14
CA LYS A 36 -16.37 0.25 12.97
C LYS A 36 -15.83 -1.17 13.00
N LEU A 37 -16.35 -1.99 13.91
CA LEU A 37 -15.99 -3.40 14.02
C LEU A 37 -16.38 -4.18 12.78
N ILE A 38 -17.62 -4.01 12.29
CA ILE A 38 -18.08 -4.66 11.07
C ILE A 38 -17.25 -4.20 9.85
N CYS A 39 -16.91 -2.92 9.76
CA CYS A 39 -16.03 -2.43 8.70
C CYS A 39 -14.64 -3.08 8.75
N ALA A 40 -14.06 -3.24 9.95
CA ALA A 40 -12.80 -3.95 10.14
C ALA A 40 -12.92 -5.45 9.79
N ASP A 41 -14.05 -6.08 10.13
CA ASP A 41 -14.36 -7.46 9.73
C ASP A 41 -14.43 -7.61 8.22
N CYS A 42 -15.10 -6.68 7.53
CA CYS A 42 -15.16 -6.65 6.07
C CYS A 42 -13.77 -6.48 5.45
N LEU A 43 -12.92 -5.62 6.01
CA LEU A 43 -11.53 -5.46 5.55
C LEU A 43 -10.70 -6.74 5.76
N GLY A 44 -10.87 -7.43 6.89
CA GLY A 44 -10.24 -8.73 7.13
C GLY A 44 -10.75 -9.83 6.19
N ALA A 45 -12.05 -9.83 5.86
CA ALA A 45 -12.67 -10.76 4.92
C ALA A 45 -12.18 -10.55 3.49
N LEU A 46 -12.09 -9.29 3.05
CA LEU A 46 -11.50 -8.89 1.76
C LEU A 46 -10.05 -9.39 1.65
N GLY A 47 -9.31 -9.30 2.75
CA GLY A 47 -7.90 -9.61 2.83
C GLY A 47 -7.02 -8.42 2.42
N ALA A 48 -5.73 -8.54 2.72
CA ALA A 48 -4.74 -7.52 2.42
C ALA A 48 -4.40 -7.53 0.92
N ILE A 49 -5.05 -6.66 0.14
CA ILE A 49 -4.80 -6.52 -1.30
C ILE A 49 -3.52 -5.70 -1.51
N ASP A 50 -2.73 -6.04 -2.51
CA ASP A 50 -1.50 -5.31 -2.85
C ASP A 50 -1.78 -3.81 -3.10
N PRO A 51 -1.17 -2.89 -2.31
CA PRO A 51 -1.36 -1.45 -2.47
C PRO A 51 -1.03 -0.93 -3.86
N SER A 52 -0.11 -1.57 -4.58
CA SER A 52 0.28 -1.17 -5.95
C SER A 52 -0.82 -1.36 -6.99
N LYS A 53 -1.83 -2.20 -6.68
CA LYS A 53 -2.95 -2.50 -7.58
C LYS A 53 -4.20 -1.71 -7.26
N VAL A 54 -4.25 -1.07 -6.09
CA VAL A 54 -5.36 -0.22 -5.65
C VAL A 54 -5.11 1.18 -6.18
N LYS A 55 -6.08 1.78 -6.88
CA LYS A 55 -5.95 3.17 -7.32
C LYS A 55 -5.94 4.08 -6.09
N GLY A 56 -5.06 5.09 -6.12
CA GLY A 56 -4.86 6.00 -4.99
C GLY A 56 -6.16 6.65 -4.52
N PHE A 57 -6.23 6.90 -3.20
CA PHE A 57 -7.27 7.69 -2.58
C PHE A 57 -7.17 9.06 -3.23
N SER A 58 -8.14 9.41 -4.08
CA SER A 58 -8.24 10.79 -4.52
C SER A 58 -8.61 11.60 -3.29
N SER A 59 -7.62 12.25 -2.68
CA SER A 59 -7.86 13.39 -1.80
C SER A 59 -8.61 14.40 -2.64
N MET A 60 -9.94 14.43 -2.52
CA MET A 60 -10.72 15.47 -3.18
C MET A 60 -10.16 16.80 -2.70
N ARG A 61 -9.70 17.64 -3.65
CA ARG A 61 -9.20 18.98 -3.34
C ARG A 61 -10.30 19.74 -2.62
N PHE A 62 -10.02 20.19 -1.41
CA PHE A 62 -10.94 21.01 -0.64
C PHE A 62 -10.80 22.46 -1.09
N GLN A 63 -11.71 22.94 -1.93
CA GLN A 63 -11.72 24.33 -2.36
C GLN A 63 -12.37 25.19 -1.28
N ILE A 64 -11.55 25.96 -0.54
CA ILE A 64 -12.06 26.96 0.42
C ILE A 64 -12.63 28.18 -0.32
N ALA A 65 -12.09 28.50 -1.50
CA ALA A 65 -12.60 29.58 -2.35
C ALA A 65 -13.94 29.16 -2.97
N CYS A 66 -15.03 29.45 -2.27
CA CYS A 66 -16.39 29.26 -2.76
C CYS A 66 -17.23 30.51 -2.49
N SER A 67 -18.24 30.75 -3.32
CA SER A 67 -19.22 31.79 -3.05
C SER A 67 -20.03 31.45 -1.80
N ASP A 68 -20.63 32.46 -1.16
CA ASP A 68 -21.48 32.23 0.01
C ASP A 68 -22.67 31.30 -0.34
N ASP A 69 -23.18 31.36 -1.57
CA ASP A 69 -24.23 30.48 -2.08
C ASP A 69 -23.76 29.04 -2.32
N ASP A 70 -22.52 28.87 -2.80
CA ASP A 70 -21.91 27.54 -2.95
C ASP A 70 -21.67 26.88 -1.59
N LEU A 71 -21.23 27.66 -0.60
CA LEU A 71 -21.04 27.17 0.77
C LEU A 71 -22.38 26.73 1.37
N ILE A 72 -23.43 27.54 1.24
CA ILE A 72 -24.78 27.21 1.70
C ILE A 72 -25.31 25.95 0.99
N PHE A 73 -25.12 25.86 -0.33
CA PHE A 73 -25.51 24.70 -1.11
C PHE A 73 -24.83 23.43 -0.61
N GLU A 74 -23.50 23.46 -0.47
CA GLU A 74 -22.68 22.33 -0.06
C GLU A 74 -23.01 21.87 1.38
N LEU A 75 -23.16 22.83 2.30
CA LEU A 75 -23.58 22.56 3.69
C LEU A 75 -24.95 21.88 3.73
N ILE A 76 -25.94 22.38 3.01
CA ILE A 76 -27.29 21.81 3.00
C ILE A 76 -27.30 20.45 2.30
N HIS A 77 -26.76 20.40 1.08
CA HIS A 77 -26.87 19.24 0.18
C HIS A 77 -26.06 18.03 0.65
N LYS A 78 -24.82 18.23 1.11
CA LYS A 78 -23.91 17.12 1.48
C LYS A 78 -23.92 16.78 2.97
N HIS A 79 -24.21 17.75 3.85
CA HIS A 79 -24.03 17.57 5.29
C HIS A 79 -25.33 17.66 6.09
N LEU A 80 -26.05 18.79 6.04
CA LEU A 80 -27.20 19.05 6.90
C LEU A 80 -28.43 18.21 6.53
N ALA A 81 -28.72 18.00 5.24
CA ALA A 81 -29.82 17.14 4.82
C ALA A 81 -29.63 15.69 5.29
N ARG A 82 -28.38 15.20 5.27
CA ARG A 82 -28.00 13.90 5.85
C ARG A 82 -28.20 13.89 7.37
N ALA A 83 -27.71 14.90 8.07
CA ALA A 83 -27.82 15.00 9.53
C ALA A 83 -29.29 15.08 10.00
N PHE A 84 -30.11 15.85 9.29
CA PHE A 84 -31.55 16.01 9.55
C PHE A 84 -32.32 14.70 9.30
N ARG A 85 -31.97 13.96 8.23
CA ARG A 85 -32.58 12.65 7.93
C ARG A 85 -32.11 11.52 8.85
N ALA A 86 -30.88 11.57 9.37
CA ALA A 86 -30.32 10.49 10.17
C ALA A 86 -30.85 10.42 11.62
N ALA A 87 -31.53 11.48 12.09
CA ALA A 87 -32.02 11.60 13.45
C ALA A 87 -33.20 10.66 13.87
N PRO A 88 -34.11 10.19 12.99
CA PRO A 88 -35.23 9.35 13.39
C PRO A 88 -34.95 7.83 13.38
N ASP A 89 -33.82 7.34 12.85
CA ASP A 89 -33.58 5.90 12.63
C ASP A 89 -32.97 5.13 13.82
N THR A 90 -32.66 5.78 14.95
CA THR A 90 -32.11 5.14 16.16
C THR A 90 -33.23 4.72 17.13
N ILE A 91 -33.85 3.56 16.87
CA ILE A 91 -35.01 2.99 17.60
C ILE A 91 -34.75 2.64 19.10
N ILE A 92 -33.64 3.06 19.73
CA ILE A 92 -33.33 2.67 21.12
C ILE A 92 -32.93 3.88 22.00
N GLN A 93 -33.91 4.31 22.81
CA GLN A 93 -33.80 4.90 24.17
C GLN A 93 -33.11 6.26 24.45
N ASP A 94 -32.75 7.10 23.47
CA ASP A 94 -32.32 8.49 23.72
C ASP A 94 -33.15 9.55 22.94
N SER A 95 -34.48 9.41 22.96
CA SER A 95 -35.40 10.23 22.16
C SER A 95 -35.26 11.76 22.34
N ALA A 96 -34.74 12.22 23.49
CA ALA A 96 -34.52 13.64 23.73
C ALA A 96 -33.27 14.20 23.01
N ALA A 97 -32.18 13.43 22.93
CA ALA A 97 -30.95 13.89 22.29
C ALA A 97 -31.08 13.88 20.76
N ASP A 98 -31.76 12.90 20.19
CA ASP A 98 -31.98 12.77 18.75
C ASP A 98 -32.93 13.86 18.23
N THR A 99 -33.97 14.21 19.01
CA THR A 99 -34.84 15.36 18.73
C THR A 99 -34.05 16.68 18.73
N ILE A 100 -33.10 16.86 19.65
CA ILE A 100 -32.23 18.06 19.70
C ILE A 100 -31.33 18.16 18.45
N ILE A 101 -30.84 17.04 17.92
CA ILE A 101 -30.03 17.02 16.70
C ILE A 101 -30.89 17.40 15.49
N GLN A 102 -32.09 16.83 15.40
CA GLN A 102 -33.04 17.14 14.34
C GLN A 102 -33.46 18.61 14.38
N ASP A 103 -33.80 19.15 15.55
CA ASP A 103 -34.20 20.54 15.74
C ASP A 103 -33.05 21.51 15.46
N SER A 104 -31.82 21.16 15.85
CA SER A 104 -30.64 21.99 15.57
C SER A 104 -30.23 21.95 14.10
N ALA A 105 -30.39 20.83 13.40
CA ALA A 105 -30.20 20.73 11.96
C ALA A 105 -31.30 21.48 11.19
N ALA A 106 -32.56 21.36 11.61
CA ALA A 106 -33.69 22.08 11.04
C ALA A 106 -33.52 23.59 11.17
N LEU A 107 -33.10 24.06 12.35
CA LEU A 107 -32.81 25.46 12.59
C LEU A 107 -31.64 25.95 11.72
N ALA A 108 -30.55 25.17 11.61
CA ALA A 108 -29.44 25.55 10.73
C ALA A 108 -29.89 25.65 9.26
N ILE A 109 -30.66 24.68 8.76
CA ILE A 109 -31.20 24.69 7.39
C ILE A 109 -32.14 25.90 7.20
N GLN A 110 -33.03 26.15 8.15
CA GLN A 110 -33.97 27.28 8.11
C GLN A 110 -33.23 28.63 8.03
N GLU A 111 -32.26 28.87 8.91
CA GLU A 111 -31.51 30.13 8.92
C GLU A 111 -30.66 30.31 7.66
N LEU A 112 -30.03 29.24 7.15
CA LEU A 112 -29.29 29.28 5.89
C LEU A 112 -30.18 29.57 4.67
N LEU A 113 -31.39 28.99 4.62
CA LEU A 113 -32.36 29.26 3.57
C LEU A 113 -32.88 30.71 3.63
N LYS A 114 -33.06 31.28 4.83
CA LYS A 114 -33.38 32.71 5.00
C LYS A 114 -32.24 33.61 4.52
N ILE A 115 -30.99 33.30 4.87
CA ILE A 115 -29.81 34.06 4.43
C ILE A 115 -29.70 34.06 2.89
N ALA A 116 -30.06 32.95 2.25
CA ALA A 116 -30.07 32.83 0.79
C ALA A 116 -31.28 33.49 0.09
N GLY A 117 -32.30 33.94 0.84
CA GLY A 117 -33.52 34.52 0.27
C GLY A 117 -34.54 33.50 -0.26
N CYS A 118 -34.50 32.25 0.20
CA CYS A 118 -35.48 31.23 -0.18
C CYS A 118 -36.79 31.42 0.61
N GLU A 119 -37.88 31.76 -0.07
CA GLU A 119 -39.21 31.95 0.54
C GLU A 119 -40.11 30.70 0.47
N ALA A 120 -41.10 30.62 1.34
CA ALA A 120 -42.08 29.52 1.39
C ALA A 120 -42.95 29.36 0.13
N SER A 121 -42.97 30.36 -0.77
CA SER A 121 -43.64 30.30 -2.07
C SER A 121 -42.91 29.45 -3.12
N LEU A 122 -41.70 28.98 -2.80
CA LEU A 122 -40.84 28.15 -3.66
C LEU A 122 -41.09 26.63 -3.50
N ASP A 123 -41.96 26.24 -2.56
CA ASP A 123 -42.39 24.85 -2.39
C ASP A 123 -43.52 24.52 -3.38
N ASP A 124 -43.23 23.63 -4.33
CA ASP A 124 -44.18 23.16 -5.34
C ASP A 124 -45.46 22.55 -4.71
N ASN A 125 -45.38 22.06 -3.45
CA ASN A 125 -46.52 21.50 -2.72
C ASN A 125 -47.49 22.57 -2.17
N VAL A 126 -47.01 23.79 -1.91
CA VAL A 126 -47.86 24.90 -1.44
C VAL A 126 -48.66 25.51 -2.59
N VAL A 127 -48.10 25.54 -3.81
CA VAL A 127 -48.78 26.01 -5.03
C VAL A 127 -49.99 25.11 -5.38
N ALA A 128 -49.91 23.82 -5.07
CA ALA A 128 -51.04 22.89 -5.24
C ALA A 128 -52.20 23.14 -4.26
N SER A 129 -51.92 23.64 -3.04
CA SER A 129 -52.96 23.87 -2.01
C SER A 129 -53.60 25.26 -2.07
N THR A 130 -52.97 26.25 -2.69
CA THR A 130 -53.52 27.62 -2.84
C THR A 130 -54.31 27.85 -4.14
N SER A 131 -54.33 26.90 -5.07
CA SER A 131 -54.97 27.07 -6.40
C SER A 131 -56.49 26.81 -6.46
N GLN A 132 -57.18 26.63 -5.31
CA GLN A 132 -58.64 26.40 -5.31
C GLN A 132 -59.52 27.58 -4.87
N THR A 133 -58.98 28.76 -4.55
CA THR A 133 -59.82 29.92 -4.23
C THR A 133 -59.43 31.21 -4.92
N ARG A 134 -60.31 31.58 -5.87
CA ARG A 134 -60.61 32.90 -6.43
C ARG A 134 -59.82 33.34 -7.65
N GLY A 135 -60.46 33.13 -8.81
CA GLY A 135 -60.28 33.98 -9.96
C GLY A 135 -60.81 35.41 -9.73
N LYS A 136 -60.05 36.39 -10.20
CA LYS A 136 -60.52 37.60 -10.92
C LYS A 136 -59.29 38.40 -11.43
N ARG A 137 -59.46 38.89 -12.66
CA ARG A 137 -58.60 39.67 -13.58
C ARG A 137 -57.48 40.58 -12.99
N PRO A 138 -56.40 40.86 -13.77
CA PRO A 138 -55.32 41.72 -13.33
C PRO A 138 -55.71 43.20 -13.48
N VAL A 139 -55.60 43.97 -12.40
CA VAL A 139 -55.63 45.44 -12.45
C VAL A 139 -54.26 45.93 -12.03
N LYS A 140 -53.53 46.52 -12.98
CA LYS A 140 -52.37 47.38 -12.73
C LYS A 140 -52.82 48.56 -11.87
N LEU A 141 -52.24 48.71 -10.67
CA LEU A 141 -52.22 49.98 -9.95
C LEU A 141 -50.96 50.07 -9.08
N LEU A 142 -50.14 51.05 -9.45
CA LEU A 142 -49.13 51.77 -8.66
C LEU A 142 -47.94 50.99 -8.11
N ALA A 143 -46.90 50.97 -8.94
CA ALA A 143 -45.53 51.06 -8.47
C ALA A 143 -45.36 52.30 -7.58
N SER A 144 -45.09 52.07 -6.29
CA SER A 144 -44.55 53.09 -5.39
C SER A 144 -43.42 52.47 -4.58
N VAL A 145 -42.20 52.71 -5.08
CA VAL A 145 -40.95 52.93 -4.32
C VAL A 145 -40.85 52.16 -3.00
N VAL A 146 -40.49 50.87 -3.07
CA VAL A 146 -39.84 50.14 -1.96
C VAL A 146 -38.81 49.17 -2.56
N ASP A 147 -37.55 49.42 -2.22
CA ASP A 147 -36.34 48.57 -2.27
C ASP A 147 -36.12 47.63 -3.48
N GLY A 148 -35.22 48.04 -4.37
CA GLY A 148 -34.62 47.18 -5.40
C GLY A 148 -33.84 45.96 -4.87
N ASN A 149 -33.61 45.88 -3.55
CA ASN A 149 -32.95 44.73 -2.92
C ASN A 149 -33.85 43.49 -2.81
N CYS A 150 -35.18 43.63 -2.71
CA CYS A 150 -36.08 42.47 -2.49
C CYS A 150 -36.19 41.55 -3.72
N THR A 151 -36.17 42.10 -4.94
CA THR A 151 -36.27 41.31 -6.18
C THR A 151 -35.00 40.53 -6.50
N GLU A 152 -33.82 41.10 -6.20
CA GLU A 152 -32.53 40.40 -6.40
C GLU A 152 -32.36 39.25 -5.39
N MET A 153 -32.78 39.41 -4.14
CA MET A 153 -32.72 38.35 -3.13
C MET A 153 -33.65 37.18 -3.47
N GLN A 154 -34.83 37.45 -4.03
CA GLN A 154 -35.79 36.42 -4.44
C GLN A 154 -35.30 35.63 -5.67
N GLU A 155 -34.69 36.29 -6.65
CA GLU A 155 -34.04 35.62 -7.79
C GLU A 155 -32.83 34.77 -7.36
N ARG A 156 -32.04 35.26 -6.38
CA ARG A 156 -30.92 34.52 -5.80
C ARG A 156 -31.39 33.24 -5.10
N GLY A 157 -32.43 33.34 -4.28
CA GLY A 157 -33.05 32.19 -3.61
C GLY A 157 -33.59 31.15 -4.59
N GLN A 158 -34.25 31.57 -5.68
CA GLN A 158 -34.74 30.67 -6.71
C GLN A 158 -33.61 29.92 -7.44
N ARG A 159 -32.51 30.62 -7.77
CA ARG A 159 -31.33 30.01 -8.42
C ARG A 159 -30.69 28.95 -7.51
N LEU A 160 -30.57 29.23 -6.22
CA LEU A 160 -30.04 28.28 -5.24
C LEU A 160 -30.98 27.08 -5.04
N TRP A 161 -32.29 27.32 -4.89
CA TRP A 161 -33.29 26.28 -4.74
C TRP A 161 -33.26 25.28 -5.90
N ASN A 162 -33.11 25.79 -7.13
CA ASN A 162 -33.03 24.96 -8.34
C ASN A 162 -31.80 24.06 -8.40
N ARG A 163 -30.73 24.35 -7.64
CA ARG A 163 -29.52 23.50 -7.59
C ARG A 163 -29.71 22.24 -6.76
N PHE A 164 -30.64 22.24 -5.79
CA PHE A 164 -30.88 21.06 -4.95
C PHE A 164 -31.54 19.93 -5.75
N SER A 165 -31.12 18.69 -5.50
CA SER A 165 -31.79 17.51 -6.05
C SER A 165 -33.22 17.40 -5.52
N SER A 166 -34.12 16.77 -6.29
CA SER A 166 -35.51 16.53 -5.87
C SER A 166 -35.59 15.87 -4.49
N TYR A 167 -34.71 14.90 -4.24
CA TYR A 167 -34.59 14.22 -2.95
C TYR A 167 -34.28 15.17 -1.78
N VAL A 168 -33.33 16.10 -1.95
CA VAL A 168 -32.98 17.03 -0.87
C VAL A 168 -34.09 18.08 -0.68
N LYS A 169 -34.75 18.52 -1.76
CA LYS A 169 -35.88 19.46 -1.70
C LYS A 169 -37.03 18.93 -0.83
N GLU A 170 -37.39 17.66 -0.97
CA GLU A 170 -38.42 17.01 -0.13
C GLU A 170 -38.06 17.05 1.36
N ILE A 171 -36.77 16.91 1.69
CA ILE A 171 -36.29 16.89 3.07
C ILE A 171 -36.30 18.29 3.68
N ILE A 172 -35.91 19.31 2.92
CA ILE A 172 -35.73 20.68 3.42
C ILE A 172 -36.98 21.57 3.28
N ALA A 173 -37.94 21.20 2.45
CA ALA A 173 -39.18 21.96 2.22
C ALA A 173 -39.93 22.35 3.53
N PRO A 174 -40.05 21.47 4.55
CA PRO A 174 -40.66 21.84 5.83
C PRO A 174 -39.91 22.97 6.55
N CYS A 175 -38.59 23.09 6.35
CA CYS A 175 -37.75 24.11 6.98
C CYS A 175 -37.94 25.52 6.38
N LEU A 176 -38.63 25.65 5.24
CA LEU A 176 -39.02 26.96 4.68
C LEU A 176 -40.15 27.64 5.48
N THR A 177 -40.94 26.87 6.22
CA THR A 177 -42.10 27.35 6.97
C THR A 177 -41.91 27.30 8.49
N SER A 178 -40.85 26.63 8.96
CA SER A 178 -40.56 26.45 10.38
C SER A 178 -40.15 27.76 11.07
N ARG A 179 -40.29 27.80 12.41
CA ARG A 179 -40.00 28.97 13.26
C ARG A 179 -39.12 28.62 14.46
N PHE A 180 -38.06 27.84 14.24
CA PHE A 180 -37.11 27.56 15.32
C PHE A 180 -36.33 28.82 15.70
N GLN A 181 -35.98 28.97 16.98
CA GLN A 181 -35.16 30.06 17.51
C GLN A 181 -34.14 29.52 18.52
N LEU A 182 -32.89 29.99 18.45
CA LEU A 182 -31.85 29.70 19.44
C LEU A 182 -31.89 30.74 20.58
N PRO A 183 -31.74 30.35 21.86
CA PRO A 183 -31.49 31.29 22.94
C PRO A 183 -30.17 32.04 22.72
N SER A 184 -30.20 33.37 22.72
CA SER A 184 -28.97 34.18 22.61
C SER A 184 -28.17 34.10 23.91
N MET A 185 -27.20 33.20 23.98
CA MET A 185 -26.27 33.14 25.10
C MET A 185 -25.11 34.11 24.86
N SER A 186 -24.95 35.09 25.76
CA SER A 186 -23.79 35.97 25.87
C SER A 186 -22.58 35.15 26.35
N ASP A 187 -21.64 34.87 25.46
CA ASP A 187 -20.44 34.09 25.79
C ASP A 187 -19.31 35.03 26.23
N SER A 188 -18.67 34.71 27.35
CA SER A 188 -17.38 35.29 27.73
C SER A 188 -16.26 34.63 26.92
N ALA A 189 -15.48 35.43 26.19
CA ALA A 189 -14.30 34.95 25.49
C ALA A 189 -13.25 34.53 26.53
N SER A 190 -12.93 33.23 26.61
CA SER A 190 -11.80 32.76 27.40
C SER A 190 -10.51 33.20 26.72
N SER A 191 -9.69 33.98 27.41
CA SER A 191 -8.32 34.33 26.99
C SER A 191 -7.39 33.11 27.11
N GLY A 192 -6.53 32.91 26.12
CA GLY A 192 -5.55 31.81 26.05
C GLY A 192 -5.96 30.60 25.21
N PRO A 193 -5.06 29.59 25.10
CA PRO A 193 -5.28 28.36 24.34
C PRO A 193 -6.28 27.43 25.05
N ILE A 194 -7.16 26.82 24.26
CA ILE A 194 -8.22 25.90 24.69
C ILE A 194 -7.65 24.49 24.86
N TYR A 195 -6.74 24.09 23.98
CA TYR A 195 -6.19 22.74 23.95
C TYR A 195 -5.48 22.36 25.26
N ARG A 196 -5.73 21.13 25.70
CA ARG A 196 -5.00 20.47 26.79
C ARG A 196 -4.79 19.00 26.41
N PRO A 197 -3.63 18.39 26.71
CA PRO A 197 -3.35 16.99 26.33
C PRO A 197 -4.37 15.96 26.86
N SER A 198 -5.05 16.25 27.97
CA SER A 198 -6.09 15.37 28.54
C SER A 198 -7.48 15.57 27.94
N MET A 199 -7.65 16.51 27.00
CA MET A 199 -8.96 16.85 26.43
C MET A 199 -9.28 15.99 25.21
N SER A 200 -10.51 15.46 25.14
CA SER A 200 -10.96 14.74 23.94
C SER A 200 -11.09 15.67 22.73
N PHE A 201 -10.72 15.18 21.54
CA PHE A 201 -10.87 15.87 20.25
C PHE A 201 -12.23 16.58 20.09
N ARG A 202 -13.35 15.89 20.38
CA ARG A 202 -14.70 16.48 20.27
C ARG A 202 -14.95 17.69 21.17
N ARG A 203 -14.37 17.67 22.36
CA ARG A 203 -14.51 18.77 23.32
C ARG A 203 -13.66 19.95 22.87
N TRP A 204 -12.43 19.68 22.43
CA TRP A 204 -11.51 20.69 21.90
C TRP A 204 -12.08 21.40 20.66
N ILE A 205 -12.45 20.64 19.62
CA ILE A 205 -12.97 21.21 18.36
C ILE A 205 -14.27 21.99 18.56
N PHE A 206 -15.16 21.52 19.44
CA PHE A 206 -16.38 22.24 19.77
C PHE A 206 -16.09 23.60 20.41
N PHE A 207 -15.20 23.65 21.43
CA PHE A 207 -14.83 24.91 22.07
C PHE A 207 -14.06 25.82 21.12
N TRP A 208 -13.22 25.25 20.25
CA TRP A 208 -12.47 26.03 19.27
C TRP A 208 -13.38 26.66 18.22
N ILE A 209 -14.28 25.89 17.60
CA ILE A 209 -15.29 26.42 16.67
C ILE A 209 -16.21 27.43 17.35
N LYS A 210 -16.61 27.18 18.59
CA LYS A 210 -17.43 28.13 19.36
C LYS A 210 -16.70 29.47 19.52
N LYS A 211 -15.40 29.45 19.87
CA LYS A 211 -14.56 30.65 19.97
C LYS A 211 -14.43 31.34 18.61
N LEU A 212 -14.12 30.59 17.53
CA LEU A 212 -13.99 31.15 16.18
C LEU A 212 -15.30 31.77 15.66
N THR A 213 -16.44 31.15 15.95
CA THR A 213 -17.76 31.65 15.54
C THR A 213 -18.09 32.98 16.23
N ALA A 214 -17.68 33.15 17.50
CA ALA A 214 -17.84 34.42 18.22
C ALA A 214 -16.95 35.56 17.67
N HIS A 215 -15.81 35.22 17.06
CA HIS A 215 -14.89 36.16 16.43
C HIS A 215 -15.13 36.35 14.92
N ALA A 216 -16.14 35.67 14.34
CA ALA A 216 -16.40 35.75 12.91
C ALA A 216 -16.99 37.13 12.53
N THR A 217 -16.40 37.75 11.50
CA THR A 217 -16.83 39.03 10.92
C THR A 217 -17.37 38.84 9.49
N GLY A 218 -18.09 39.83 8.94
CA GLY A 218 -18.57 39.82 7.54
C GLY A 218 -19.88 39.05 7.26
N SER A 219 -20.19 38.83 5.98
CA SER A 219 -21.41 38.14 5.52
C SER A 219 -21.48 36.69 6.01
N ARG A 220 -20.33 36.01 6.05
CA ARG A 220 -20.19 34.60 6.46
C ARG A 220 -20.41 34.37 7.94
N ALA A 221 -20.34 35.41 8.79
CA ALA A 221 -20.65 35.30 10.21
C ALA A 221 -22.10 34.83 10.45
N SER A 222 -23.04 35.25 9.59
CA SER A 222 -24.44 34.81 9.64
C SER A 222 -24.59 33.30 9.39
N ILE A 223 -23.86 32.78 8.38
CA ILE A 223 -23.81 31.36 8.01
C ILE A 223 -23.24 30.52 9.16
N PHE A 224 -22.15 30.98 9.77
CA PHE A 224 -21.52 30.25 10.89
C PHE A 224 -22.39 30.24 12.14
N ASN A 225 -23.07 31.35 12.45
CA ASN A 225 -23.99 31.44 13.57
C ASN A 225 -25.21 30.51 13.42
N ALA A 226 -25.72 30.36 12.19
CA ALA A 226 -26.78 29.39 11.89
C ALA A 226 -26.37 27.95 12.24
N CYS A 227 -25.10 27.59 12.02
CA CYS A 227 -24.56 26.26 12.30
C CYS A 227 -24.11 26.04 13.76
N ARG A 228 -24.21 27.03 14.66
CA ARG A 228 -23.70 26.94 16.05
C ARG A 228 -24.31 25.77 16.85
N GLY A 229 -25.59 25.47 16.64
CA GLY A 229 -26.29 24.40 17.35
C GLY A 229 -25.82 23.00 16.95
N ILE A 230 -25.69 22.76 15.64
CA ILE A 230 -25.41 21.42 15.09
C ILE A 230 -23.96 20.96 15.32
N VAL A 231 -23.01 21.90 15.41
CA VAL A 231 -21.56 21.61 15.62
C VAL A 231 -21.30 20.82 16.90
N ARG A 232 -22.15 20.95 17.93
CA ARG A 232 -22.01 20.15 19.17
C ARG A 232 -22.24 18.65 18.91
N HIS A 233 -23.06 18.32 17.92
CA HIS A 233 -23.61 17.00 17.70
C HIS A 233 -22.97 16.27 16.51
N ASP A 234 -22.73 16.97 15.39
CA ASP A 234 -22.09 16.41 14.20
C ASP A 234 -20.64 16.90 14.02
N MET A 235 -19.70 15.96 14.17
CA MET A 235 -18.27 16.21 14.00
C MET A 235 -17.86 16.45 12.55
N GLN A 236 -18.56 15.83 11.59
CA GLN A 236 -18.21 15.97 10.18
C GLN A 236 -18.47 17.41 9.72
N ILE A 237 -19.56 18.02 10.20
CA ILE A 237 -19.88 19.43 9.98
C ILE A 237 -18.84 20.33 10.67
N ALA A 238 -18.46 19.99 11.92
CA ALA A 238 -17.44 20.73 12.66
C ALA A 238 -16.10 20.80 11.89
N MET A 239 -15.63 19.64 11.39
CA MET A 239 -14.41 19.55 10.60
C MET A 239 -14.50 20.21 9.22
N TYR A 240 -15.67 20.16 8.58
CA TYR A 240 -15.90 20.84 7.30
C TYR A 240 -15.90 22.37 7.46
N LEU A 241 -16.47 22.90 8.55
CA LEU A 241 -16.55 24.34 8.82
C LEU A 241 -15.24 24.94 9.33
N LEU A 242 -14.38 24.15 9.96
CA LEU A 242 -13.14 24.63 10.59
C LEU A 242 -12.26 25.46 9.64
N PRO A 243 -11.92 25.00 8.41
CA PRO A 243 -11.09 25.78 7.49
C PRO A 243 -11.72 27.13 7.10
N TYR A 244 -13.04 27.17 6.89
CA TYR A 244 -13.75 28.41 6.54
C TYR A 244 -13.76 29.41 7.70
N LEU A 245 -13.96 28.93 8.93
CA LEU A 245 -13.95 29.75 10.14
C LEU A 245 -12.57 30.34 10.42
N VAL A 246 -11.53 29.52 10.31
CA VAL A 246 -10.15 29.99 10.50
C VAL A 246 -9.75 30.97 9.41
N LEU A 247 -10.09 30.71 8.14
CA LEU A 247 -9.81 31.65 7.06
C LEU A 247 -10.51 33.00 7.31
N ASN A 248 -11.78 33.01 7.69
CA ASN A 248 -12.51 34.24 8.00
C ASN A 248 -11.84 35.03 9.14
N ALA A 249 -11.47 34.36 10.23
CA ALA A 249 -10.82 34.98 11.37
C ALA A 249 -9.41 35.51 11.06
N VAL A 250 -8.69 34.89 10.11
CA VAL A 250 -7.34 35.33 9.71
C VAL A 250 -7.38 36.46 8.68
N CYS A 251 -8.33 36.42 7.74
CA CYS A 251 -8.50 37.43 6.72
C CYS A 251 -9.07 38.74 7.28
N ASP A 252 -10.15 38.64 8.07
CA ASP A 252 -10.99 39.79 8.45
C ASP A 252 -11.05 40.03 9.98
N GLY A 253 -10.27 39.27 10.76
CA GLY A 253 -10.20 39.38 12.23
C GLY A 253 -9.10 40.30 12.77
N THR A 254 -9.06 40.46 14.10
CA THR A 254 -8.08 41.29 14.81
C THR A 254 -6.71 40.61 14.93
N GLU A 255 -5.65 41.38 15.17
CA GLU A 255 -4.30 40.85 15.45
C GLU A 255 -4.27 39.86 16.61
N GLU A 256 -5.00 40.16 17.69
CA GLU A 256 -5.13 39.27 18.85
C GLU A 256 -5.81 37.93 18.50
N ALA A 257 -6.80 37.95 17.60
CA ALA A 257 -7.46 36.74 17.13
C ALA A 257 -6.51 35.88 16.28
N ARG A 258 -5.68 36.51 15.43
CA ARG A 258 -4.65 35.82 14.65
C ARG A 258 -3.59 35.18 15.53
N CYS A 259 -3.06 35.92 16.51
CA CYS A 259 -2.11 35.38 17.48
C CYS A 259 -2.72 34.23 18.30
N GLY A 260 -3.97 34.37 18.73
CA GLY A 260 -4.68 33.31 19.46
C GLY A 260 -4.88 32.02 18.64
N ILE A 261 -5.08 32.13 17.31
CA ILE A 261 -5.13 30.96 16.41
C ILE A 261 -3.76 30.30 16.30
N THR A 262 -2.70 31.08 16.12
CA THR A 262 -1.32 30.58 16.05
C THR A 262 -0.92 29.89 17.35
N GLU A 263 -1.25 30.47 18.52
CA GLU A 263 -1.01 29.87 19.83
C GLU A 263 -1.78 28.55 20.02
N GLU A 264 -3.03 28.48 19.56
CA GLU A 264 -3.81 27.24 19.61
C GLU A 264 -3.15 26.13 18.77
N ILE A 265 -2.76 26.44 17.53
CA ILE A 265 -2.07 25.50 16.63
C ILE A 265 -0.75 25.04 17.25
N LEU A 266 0.06 25.97 17.77
CA LEU A 266 1.32 25.65 18.43
C LEU A 266 1.12 24.83 19.70
N SER A 267 0.07 25.05 20.48
CA SER A 267 -0.22 24.26 21.68
C SER A 267 -0.47 22.78 21.37
N VAL A 268 -1.18 22.49 20.26
CA VAL A 268 -1.41 21.12 19.78
C VAL A 268 -0.11 20.49 19.27
N LEU A 269 0.64 21.22 18.43
CA LEU A 269 1.86 20.71 17.82
C LEU A 269 3.02 20.53 18.83
N ASN A 270 3.16 21.44 19.80
CA ASN A 270 4.19 21.36 20.83
C ASN A 270 3.93 20.24 21.83
N ALA A 271 2.66 20.02 22.22
CA ALA A 271 2.30 18.87 23.03
C ALA A 271 2.70 17.55 22.34
N ALA A 272 2.51 17.47 21.02
CA ALA A 272 2.95 16.31 20.23
C ALA A 272 4.48 16.19 20.13
N ALA A 273 5.19 17.32 20.08
CA ALA A 273 6.66 17.35 19.94
C ALA A 273 7.41 17.12 21.26
N SER A 274 6.82 17.41 22.42
CA SER A 274 7.49 17.34 23.74
C SER A 274 7.47 15.96 24.40
N GLU A 275 6.59 15.04 24.00
CA GLU A 275 6.45 13.69 24.60
C GLU A 275 7.61 12.73 24.25
N ASN A 276 8.82 13.24 24.05
CA ASN A 276 10.04 12.46 24.03
C ASN A 276 10.45 12.16 25.48
N SER A 277 9.87 11.13 26.13
CA SER A 277 10.59 10.12 26.95
C SER A 277 9.85 9.47 28.13
N THR A 278 8.74 9.97 28.68
CA THR A 278 8.20 9.39 29.92
C THR A 278 6.71 9.67 30.14
N ASP A 279 5.79 8.92 29.50
CA ASP A 279 4.46 8.72 30.11
C ASP A 279 3.78 7.43 29.64
N VAL A 280 3.28 6.69 30.64
CA VAL A 280 3.12 5.24 30.71
C VAL A 280 1.77 4.72 30.22
N ASN A 281 0.94 5.52 29.55
CA ASN A 281 -0.43 5.09 29.21
C ASN A 281 -0.70 5.07 27.69
N GLY A 282 -0.47 3.93 27.05
CA GLY A 282 -0.74 3.66 25.63
C GLY A 282 -2.20 3.74 25.16
N ILE A 283 -3.11 4.31 25.96
CA ILE A 283 -4.52 4.51 25.62
C ILE A 283 -4.82 6.00 25.29
N SER A 284 -3.98 6.94 25.75
CA SER A 284 -4.14 8.37 25.44
C SER A 284 -3.54 8.79 24.10
N SER A 285 -2.59 8.04 23.53
CA SER A 285 -1.87 8.45 22.32
C SER A 285 -2.78 8.65 21.10
N GLY A 286 -3.73 7.73 20.87
CA GLY A 286 -4.63 7.81 19.71
C GLY A 286 -5.62 8.98 19.72
N HIS A 287 -5.87 9.61 20.88
CA HIS A 287 -6.78 10.76 20.96
C HIS A 287 -6.11 12.06 20.50
N ASN A 288 -4.79 12.19 20.70
CA ASN A 288 -4.02 13.36 20.31
C ASN A 288 -3.74 13.35 18.79
N GLU A 289 -3.56 12.18 18.19
CA GLU A 289 -3.31 12.01 16.75
C GLU A 289 -4.42 12.61 15.87
N VAL A 290 -5.68 12.45 16.28
CA VAL A 290 -6.83 13.02 15.54
C VAL A 290 -6.81 14.55 15.57
N CYS A 291 -6.46 15.16 16.71
CA CYS A 291 -6.32 16.61 16.83
C CYS A 291 -5.21 17.12 15.90
N ILE A 292 -4.07 16.43 15.86
CA ILE A 292 -2.92 16.80 15.04
C ILE A 292 -3.27 16.67 13.54
N GLN A 293 -3.94 15.58 13.14
CA GLN A 293 -4.38 15.41 11.75
C GLN A 293 -5.38 16.49 11.34
N ALA A 294 -6.30 16.89 12.23
CA ALA A 294 -7.20 18.01 11.97
C ALA A 294 -6.44 19.32 11.73
N VAL A 295 -5.42 19.62 12.55
CA VAL A 295 -4.53 20.77 12.34
C VAL A 295 -3.79 20.67 11.01
N PHE A 296 -3.23 19.51 10.65
CA PHE A 296 -2.57 19.35 9.35
C PHE A 296 -3.53 19.54 8.18
N THR A 297 -4.75 18.98 8.24
CA THR A 297 -5.74 19.23 7.18
C THR A 297 -6.11 20.70 7.07
N LEU A 298 -6.17 21.43 8.19
CA LEU A 298 -6.39 22.87 8.19
C LEU A 298 -5.23 23.61 7.50
N LEU A 299 -3.98 23.29 7.85
CA LEU A 299 -2.79 23.91 7.25
C LEU A 299 -2.68 23.60 5.76
N ASP A 300 -2.96 22.36 5.34
CA ASP A 300 -2.96 21.95 3.94
C ASP A 300 -4.02 22.73 3.15
N ASN A 301 -5.23 22.88 3.71
CA ASN A 301 -6.29 23.66 3.09
C ASN A 301 -5.91 25.14 2.96
N LEU A 302 -5.39 25.77 4.03
CA LEU A 302 -4.95 27.17 4.00
C LEU A 302 -3.81 27.39 3.00
N GLY A 303 -2.83 26.47 2.95
CA GLY A 303 -1.74 26.52 1.98
C GLY A 303 -2.26 26.41 0.54
N GLN A 304 -3.14 25.45 0.26
CA GLN A 304 -3.77 25.31 -1.05
C GLN A 304 -4.55 26.56 -1.46
N TRP A 305 -5.28 27.18 -0.53
CA TRP A 305 -6.00 28.42 -0.81
C TRP A 305 -5.05 29.57 -1.17
N VAL A 306 -3.91 29.69 -0.48
CA VAL A 306 -2.88 30.68 -0.84
C VAL A 306 -2.34 30.43 -2.24
N ASP A 307 -2.03 29.17 -2.58
CA ASP A 307 -1.53 28.79 -3.90
C ASP A 307 -2.56 29.08 -5.01
N ASP A 308 -3.83 28.72 -4.77
CA ASP A 308 -4.94 28.97 -5.70
C ASP A 308 -5.12 30.47 -5.97
N VAL A 309 -5.12 31.30 -4.92
CA VAL A 309 -5.23 32.77 -5.07
C VAL A 309 -4.02 33.36 -5.77
N GLN A 310 -2.80 32.92 -5.43
CA GLN A 310 -1.58 33.34 -6.14
C GLN A 310 -1.63 32.96 -7.63
N GLN A 311 -2.12 31.76 -7.94
CA GLN A 311 -2.31 31.31 -9.31
C GLN A 311 -3.34 32.16 -10.04
N GLU A 312 -4.51 32.44 -9.46
CA GLU A 312 -5.54 33.32 -10.04
C GLU A 312 -5.03 34.74 -10.28
N LEU A 313 -4.25 35.30 -9.35
CA LEU A 313 -3.60 36.59 -9.50
C LEU A 313 -2.59 36.59 -10.64
N SER A 314 -1.77 35.53 -10.77
CA SER A 314 -0.80 35.40 -11.86
C SER A 314 -1.47 35.31 -13.23
N LEU A 315 -2.59 34.57 -13.34
CA LEU A 315 -3.39 34.45 -14.55
C LEU A 315 -4.05 35.80 -14.88
N SER A 316 -4.59 36.50 -13.89
CA SER A 316 -5.22 37.82 -14.07
C SER A 316 -4.22 38.89 -14.55
N GLN A 317 -2.99 38.88 -14.03
CA GLN A 317 -1.90 39.75 -14.48
C GLN A 317 -1.45 39.42 -15.92
N SER A 318 -1.44 38.13 -16.30
CA SER A 318 -1.12 37.71 -17.68
C SER A 318 -2.19 38.11 -18.70
N ILE A 319 -3.47 38.13 -18.29
CA ILE A 319 -4.60 38.58 -19.12
C ILE A 319 -4.56 40.10 -19.32
N GLN A 320 -4.19 40.88 -18.29
CA GLN A 320 -4.05 42.34 -18.41
C GLN A 320 -2.89 42.76 -19.35
N THR A 321 -1.79 42.00 -19.39
CA THR A 321 -0.67 42.30 -20.31
C THR A 321 -1.02 42.00 -21.78
N SER A 322 -1.86 41.00 -22.05
CA SER A 322 -2.30 40.66 -23.42
C SER A 322 -3.44 41.55 -23.94
N SER A 323 -4.34 42.04 -23.09
CA SER A 323 -5.43 42.96 -23.48
C SER A 323 -5.01 44.43 -23.63
N SER A 324 -3.78 44.79 -23.24
CA SER A 324 -3.27 46.17 -23.30
C SER A 324 -3.02 46.73 -24.71
N ARG A 325 -3.14 45.92 -25.77
CA ARG A 325 -2.96 46.38 -27.16
C ARG A 325 -4.25 46.82 -27.87
N GLN A 326 -5.44 46.60 -27.34
CA GLN A 326 -6.68 47.06 -27.99
C GLN A 326 -7.72 47.48 -26.94
N GLN A 327 -8.16 48.74 -27.04
CA GLN A 327 -9.22 49.42 -26.23
C GLN A 327 -8.76 50.15 -24.96
N ALA A 328 -7.92 51.17 -25.13
CA ALA A 328 -7.99 52.36 -24.29
C ALA A 328 -9.16 53.24 -24.76
N LEU A 329 -9.90 53.84 -23.82
CA LEU A 329 -11.07 54.73 -23.98
C LEU A 329 -12.45 54.05 -23.83
N LYS A 330 -12.76 53.52 -22.64
CA LYS A 330 -14.06 53.63 -21.91
C LYS A 330 -14.14 52.66 -20.72
N SER A 331 -13.35 52.86 -19.67
CA SER A 331 -13.57 52.18 -18.37
C SER A 331 -12.71 52.77 -17.23
N LYS A 332 -12.64 54.11 -17.10
CA LYS A 332 -11.90 54.74 -15.99
C LYS A 332 -12.61 54.62 -14.62
N GLU A 333 -13.90 54.28 -14.57
CA GLU A 333 -14.65 54.16 -13.31
C GLU A 333 -14.79 52.71 -12.79
N LYS A 334 -14.70 51.68 -13.64
CA LYS A 334 -14.69 50.27 -13.20
C LYS A 334 -13.30 49.76 -12.76
N ALA A 335 -12.22 50.41 -13.20
CA ALA A 335 -10.85 50.02 -12.86
C ALA A 335 -10.46 50.32 -11.41
N ILE A 336 -11.13 51.28 -10.76
CA ILE A 336 -10.81 51.69 -9.38
C ILE A 336 -11.34 50.65 -8.38
N ASN A 337 -12.56 50.11 -8.57
CA ASN A 337 -13.15 49.12 -7.66
C ASN A 337 -12.53 47.71 -7.76
N LEU A 338 -12.05 47.31 -8.95
CA LEU A 338 -11.34 46.02 -9.11
C LEU A 338 -9.93 46.05 -8.50
N SER A 339 -9.31 47.24 -8.44
CA SER A 339 -7.99 47.42 -7.85
C SER A 339 -8.01 47.38 -6.31
N SER A 340 -9.09 47.85 -5.67
CA SER A 340 -9.26 47.74 -4.22
C SER A 340 -9.49 46.30 -3.76
N ASP A 341 -10.32 45.53 -4.48
CA ASP A 341 -10.60 44.13 -4.15
C ASP A 341 -9.36 43.25 -4.36
N SER A 342 -8.60 43.47 -5.44
CA SER A 342 -7.34 42.75 -5.68
C SER A 342 -6.26 43.08 -4.63
N ASN A 343 -6.20 44.33 -4.15
CA ASN A 343 -5.30 44.72 -3.08
C ASN A 343 -5.74 44.14 -1.72
N GLN A 344 -7.04 44.05 -1.46
CA GLN A 344 -7.58 43.43 -0.24
C GLN A 344 -7.30 41.93 -0.19
N VAL A 345 -7.53 41.21 -1.29
CA VAL A 345 -7.21 39.77 -1.40
C VAL A 345 -5.71 39.53 -1.25
N LEU A 346 -4.85 40.43 -1.76
CA LEU A 346 -3.40 40.34 -1.57
C LEU A 346 -2.99 40.54 -0.09
N ILE A 347 -3.64 41.46 0.63
CA ILE A 347 -3.42 41.67 2.07
C ILE A 347 -3.88 40.44 2.86
N GLN A 348 -5.05 39.89 2.53
CA GLN A 348 -5.57 38.65 3.12
C GLN A 348 -4.62 37.45 2.87
N CYS A 349 -4.07 37.30 1.67
CA CYS A 349 -3.06 36.29 1.37
C CYS A 349 -1.77 36.48 2.18
N LYS A 350 -1.33 37.72 2.39
CA LYS A 350 -0.16 38.00 3.24
C LYS A 350 -0.42 37.58 4.69
N HIS A 351 -1.59 37.88 5.24
CA HIS A 351 -1.96 37.47 6.60
C HIS A 351 -1.95 35.94 6.78
N VAL A 352 -2.49 35.20 5.80
CA VAL A 352 -2.46 33.73 5.85
C VAL A 352 -1.04 33.19 5.68
N SER A 353 -0.23 33.80 4.80
CA SER A 353 1.18 33.42 4.62
C SER A 353 2.02 33.70 5.86
N GLU A 354 1.78 34.81 6.57
CA GLU A 354 2.42 35.15 7.84
C GLU A 354 2.08 34.14 8.93
N LEU A 355 0.82 33.69 9.00
CA LEU A 355 0.42 32.63 9.93
C LEU A 355 1.13 31.31 9.63
N LEU A 356 1.20 30.91 8.35
CA LEU A 356 1.91 29.68 7.95
C LEU A 356 3.41 29.78 8.24
N ALA A 357 4.02 30.96 8.05
CA ALA A 357 5.43 31.21 8.34
C ALA A 357 5.74 31.28 9.84
N ALA A 358 4.77 31.68 10.68
CA ALA A 358 4.93 31.76 12.13
C ALA A 358 5.10 30.38 12.80
N ILE A 359 4.70 29.29 12.13
CA ILE A 359 4.79 27.94 12.65
C ILE A 359 6.17 27.34 12.33
N PRO A 360 6.98 26.93 13.32
CA PRO A 360 8.29 26.34 13.06
C PRO A 360 8.19 25.03 12.28
N LYS A 361 8.99 24.91 11.21
CA LYS A 361 9.02 23.69 10.37
C LYS A 361 9.50 22.45 11.13
N VAL A 362 10.37 22.62 12.13
CA VAL A 362 10.87 21.52 12.96
C VAL A 362 9.77 20.94 13.85
N THR A 363 8.89 21.77 14.42
CA THR A 363 7.75 21.28 15.21
C THR A 363 6.71 20.61 14.32
N LEU A 364 6.47 21.11 13.11
CA LEU A 364 5.66 20.42 12.09
C LEU A 364 6.25 19.06 11.71
N ALA A 365 7.57 18.96 11.53
CA ALA A 365 8.23 17.70 11.22
C ALA A 365 8.13 16.69 12.39
N ARG A 366 8.46 17.10 13.62
CA ARG A 366 8.40 16.20 14.79
C ARG A 366 6.97 15.73 15.09
N SER A 367 5.98 16.61 14.98
CA SER A 367 4.57 16.24 15.18
C SER A 367 4.02 15.32 14.07
N SER A 368 4.41 15.55 12.81
CA SER A 368 4.04 14.64 11.70
C SER A 368 4.74 13.29 11.78
N PHE A 369 6.01 13.24 12.21
CA PHE A 369 6.72 12.00 12.50
C PHE A 369 6.00 11.16 13.56
N ARG A 370 5.52 11.80 14.64
CA ARG A 370 4.72 11.15 15.69
C ARG A 370 3.42 10.59 15.16
N CYS A 371 2.76 11.31 14.26
CA CYS A 371 1.56 10.83 13.56
C CYS A 371 1.87 9.80 12.48
N GLN A 372 3.11 9.28 12.36
CA GLN A 372 3.59 8.36 11.32
C GLN A 372 3.32 8.85 9.88
N ALA A 373 3.17 10.16 9.68
CA ALA A 373 3.04 10.79 8.37
C ALA A 373 4.45 11.15 7.85
N TYR A 374 5.27 10.13 7.59
CA TYR A 374 6.70 10.31 7.33
C TYR A 374 7.00 11.15 6.08
N ALA A 375 6.18 11.05 5.02
CA ALA A 375 6.35 11.88 3.82
C ALA A 375 6.12 13.38 4.11
N ARG A 376 5.14 13.71 4.96
CA ARG A 376 4.89 15.09 5.41
C ARG A 376 6.02 15.59 6.32
N SER A 377 6.50 14.73 7.22
CA SER A 377 7.66 15.03 8.06
C SER A 377 8.90 15.32 7.22
N LEU A 378 9.13 14.51 6.19
CA LEU A 378 10.25 14.68 5.27
C LEU A 378 10.15 16.03 4.54
N LEU A 379 8.97 16.37 4.00
CA LEU A 379 8.75 17.64 3.31
C LEU A 379 9.13 18.85 4.18
N TYR A 380 8.61 18.90 5.41
CA TYR A 380 8.89 20.03 6.31
C TYR A 380 10.35 20.07 6.75
N PHE A 381 10.92 18.91 7.05
CA PHE A 381 12.30 18.87 7.53
C PHE A 381 13.32 19.14 6.42
N GLU A 382 13.11 18.62 5.21
CA GLU A 382 13.94 18.99 4.05
C GLU A 382 13.85 20.48 3.74
N SER A 383 12.65 21.08 3.83
CA SER A 383 12.50 22.52 3.65
C SER A 383 13.30 23.30 4.70
N HIS A 384 13.26 22.88 5.96
CA HIS A 384 14.05 23.48 7.03
C HIS A 384 15.56 23.38 6.78
N VAL A 385 16.04 22.19 6.41
CA VAL A 385 17.46 21.94 6.14
C VAL A 385 17.91 22.69 4.89
N ARG A 386 17.06 22.84 3.86
CA ARG A 386 17.37 23.63 2.66
C ARG A 386 17.56 25.11 2.98
N GLU A 387 16.75 25.67 3.88
CA GLU A 387 16.88 27.06 4.34
C GLU A 387 18.12 27.29 5.21
N LYS A 388 18.46 26.32 6.06
CA LYS A 388 19.62 26.40 6.98
C LYS A 388 20.96 26.10 6.29
N SER A 389 21.03 25.02 5.52
CA SER A 389 22.26 24.41 5.02
C SER A 389 22.46 24.53 3.50
N GLY A 390 21.44 24.92 2.73
CA GLY A 390 21.49 25.00 1.27
C GLY A 390 20.97 23.75 0.55
N SER A 391 21.22 23.64 -0.76
CA SER A 391 20.58 22.62 -1.62
C SER A 391 21.14 21.21 -1.43
N PHE A 392 20.26 20.20 -1.51
CA PHE A 392 20.60 18.77 -1.62
C PHE A 392 21.01 18.35 -3.04
N ASN A 393 20.98 19.28 -4.01
CA ASN A 393 21.20 18.95 -5.42
C ASN A 393 22.69 18.67 -5.71
N PRO A 394 23.06 17.50 -6.27
CA PRO A 394 24.44 17.21 -6.72
C PRO A 394 24.94 18.17 -7.82
N ALA A 395 24.05 18.93 -8.46
CA ALA A 395 24.40 19.98 -9.42
C ALA A 395 24.57 21.39 -8.79
N SER A 396 24.43 21.54 -7.47
CA SER A 396 24.71 22.81 -6.80
C SER A 396 26.21 22.99 -6.53
N GLU A 397 26.73 24.19 -6.76
CA GLU A 397 28.17 24.49 -6.60
C GLU A 397 28.68 24.42 -5.15
N LYS A 398 27.79 24.33 -4.15
CA LYS A 398 28.14 24.20 -2.73
C LYS A 398 27.32 23.08 -2.10
N SER A 399 27.99 22.00 -1.70
CA SER A 399 27.41 21.03 -0.76
C SER A 399 27.18 21.72 0.58
N GLY A 400 25.96 21.69 1.09
CA GLY A 400 25.65 22.18 2.42
C GLY A 400 26.46 21.47 3.50
N LEU A 401 26.84 22.19 4.56
CA LEU A 401 27.31 21.56 5.79
C LEU A 401 26.09 21.14 6.60
N PHE A 402 25.90 19.84 6.75
CA PHE A 402 24.81 19.26 7.53
C PHE A 402 25.28 18.98 8.95
N GLU A 403 24.43 19.30 9.93
CA GLU A 403 24.67 18.94 11.33
C GLU A 403 24.29 17.47 11.57
N ASP A 404 25.01 16.80 12.47
CA ASP A 404 24.77 15.38 12.75
C ASP A 404 23.39 15.14 13.39
N GLU A 405 22.84 16.13 14.11
CA GLU A 405 21.47 16.10 14.64
C GLU A 405 20.41 16.09 13.52
N ASP A 406 20.58 16.96 12.52
CA ASP A 406 19.68 17.05 11.37
C ASP A 406 19.71 15.74 10.55
N ILE A 407 20.90 15.16 10.37
CA ILE A 407 21.08 13.85 9.73
C ILE A 407 20.40 12.75 10.54
N SER A 408 20.55 12.75 11.87
CA SER A 408 19.95 11.72 12.73
C SER A 408 18.42 11.71 12.62
N PHE A 409 17.79 12.88 12.65
CA PHE A 409 16.34 12.98 12.50
C PHE A 409 15.87 12.63 11.08
N LEU A 410 16.62 13.00 10.03
CA LEU A 410 16.34 12.54 8.66
C LEU A 410 16.42 11.01 8.56
N MET A 411 17.42 10.40 9.17
CA MET A 411 17.54 8.95 9.21
C MET A 411 16.38 8.29 9.96
N GLU A 412 15.87 8.89 11.04
CA GLU A 412 14.64 8.43 11.70
C GLU A 412 13.43 8.49 10.75
N ILE A 413 13.23 9.58 10.02
CA ILE A 413 12.13 9.73 9.05
C ILE A 413 12.23 8.69 7.93
N TYR A 414 13.40 8.53 7.32
CA TYR A 414 13.63 7.54 6.26
C TYR A 414 13.51 6.10 6.78
N SER A 415 13.83 5.87 8.05
CA SER A 415 13.54 4.59 8.69
C SER A 415 12.03 4.34 8.75
N GLY A 416 11.20 5.36 8.94
CA GLY A 416 9.74 5.25 8.89
C GLY A 416 9.17 5.02 7.49
N LEU A 417 9.84 5.54 6.46
CA LEU A 417 9.50 5.30 5.04
C LEU A 417 9.93 3.92 4.54
N ASP A 418 10.75 3.19 5.32
CA ASP A 418 11.35 1.90 4.95
C ASP A 418 12.16 1.96 3.63
N GLU A 419 12.89 3.07 3.42
CA GLU A 419 13.77 3.28 2.27
C GLU A 419 15.27 3.15 2.65
N PRO A 420 15.88 1.96 2.51
CA PRO A 420 17.27 1.74 2.94
C PRO A 420 18.29 2.50 2.09
N ASP A 421 18.00 2.72 0.81
CA ASP A 421 18.89 3.44 -0.11
C ASP A 421 19.10 4.90 0.33
N GLY A 422 18.03 5.56 0.77
CA GLY A 422 18.09 6.92 1.32
C GLY A 422 18.91 6.97 2.61
N LEU A 423 18.76 5.99 3.50
CA LEU A 423 19.55 5.89 4.74
C LEU A 423 21.05 5.76 4.46
N CYS A 424 21.43 4.96 3.46
CA CYS A 424 22.82 4.86 3.00
C CYS A 424 23.37 6.21 2.53
N GLY A 425 22.55 6.98 1.81
CA GLY A 425 22.86 8.35 1.40
C GLY A 425 23.16 9.27 2.58
N PHE A 426 22.28 9.33 3.58
CA PHE A 426 22.49 10.17 4.77
C PHE A 426 23.67 9.75 5.63
N ALA A 427 23.89 8.45 5.80
CA ALA A 427 25.07 7.96 6.53
C ALA A 427 26.38 8.35 5.83
N SER A 428 26.38 8.51 4.50
CA SER A 428 27.55 9.00 3.77
C SER A 428 27.81 10.51 3.95
N LEU A 429 26.77 11.29 4.28
CA LEU A 429 26.88 12.73 4.55
C LEU A 429 27.44 13.04 5.95
N ARG A 430 27.40 12.06 6.86
CA ARG A 430 27.92 12.22 8.22
C ARG A 430 29.45 12.24 8.20
N LYS A 431 30.05 13.10 9.05
CA LYS A 431 31.51 13.23 9.17
C LYS A 431 32.18 11.98 9.76
N SER A 432 31.47 11.24 10.60
CA SER A 432 31.93 9.98 11.19
C SER A 432 30.91 8.87 10.93
N LYS A 433 31.39 7.67 10.62
CA LYS A 433 30.52 6.49 10.47
C LYS A 433 30.21 5.96 11.85
N SER A 434 28.94 6.00 12.27
CA SER A 434 28.53 5.37 13.52
C SER A 434 28.10 3.92 13.28
N LEU A 435 28.43 3.03 14.22
CA LEU A 435 27.97 1.63 14.17
C LEU A 435 26.44 1.53 14.30
N GLN A 436 25.83 2.49 15.01
CA GLN A 436 24.38 2.57 15.19
C GLN A 436 23.65 2.88 13.86
N ASP A 437 24.24 3.71 13.00
CA ASP A 437 23.70 4.00 11.66
C ASP A 437 23.72 2.76 10.78
N HIS A 438 24.83 2.03 10.78
CA HIS A 438 24.96 0.78 10.03
C HIS A 438 23.96 -0.27 10.52
N LEU A 439 23.74 -0.37 11.83
CA LEU A 439 22.71 -1.24 12.42
C LEU A 439 21.32 -0.82 11.94
N LEU A 440 20.99 0.47 11.97
CA LEU A 440 19.70 0.98 11.52
C LEU A 440 19.45 0.73 10.03
N ILE A 441 20.44 1.01 9.18
CA ILE A 441 20.40 0.75 7.73
C ILE A 441 20.13 -0.73 7.47
N ASN A 442 20.92 -1.62 8.07
CA ASN A 442 20.79 -3.05 7.86
C ASN A 442 19.48 -3.61 8.43
N LYS A 443 18.97 -3.06 9.54
CA LYS A 443 17.65 -3.39 10.12
C LYS A 443 16.52 -3.06 9.15
N LYS A 444 16.61 -1.92 8.46
CA LYS A 444 15.60 -1.46 7.50
C LYS A 444 15.72 -2.12 6.13
N ALA A 445 16.94 -2.44 5.69
CA ALA A 445 17.18 -3.26 4.50
C ALA A 445 16.74 -4.73 4.68
N GLY A 446 16.48 -5.16 5.93
CA GLY A 446 16.12 -6.53 6.26
C GLY A 446 17.30 -7.49 6.31
N ASN A 447 18.54 -7.00 6.27
CA ASN A 447 19.76 -7.81 6.32
C ASN A 447 20.04 -8.30 7.76
N TRP A 448 19.11 -9.06 8.32
CA TRP A 448 19.11 -9.48 9.73
C TRP A 448 20.35 -10.29 10.15
N ALA A 449 21.02 -10.97 9.21
CA ALA A 449 22.27 -11.68 9.48
C ALA A 449 23.41 -10.71 9.84
N GLU A 450 23.58 -9.62 9.08
CA GLU A 450 24.57 -8.58 9.37
C GLU A 450 24.19 -7.74 10.60
N VAL A 451 22.88 -7.56 10.83
CA VAL A 451 22.40 -6.92 12.06
C VAL A 451 22.73 -7.80 13.26
N LEU A 452 22.52 -9.12 13.18
CA LEU A 452 22.84 -10.04 14.27
C LEU A 452 24.32 -9.97 14.63
N THR A 453 25.24 -10.01 13.65
CA THR A 453 26.68 -9.92 13.93
C THR A 453 27.06 -8.59 14.58
N SER A 454 26.45 -7.49 14.13
CA SER A 454 26.65 -6.16 14.71
C SER A 454 26.10 -6.06 16.13
N CYS A 455 24.92 -6.65 16.38
CA CYS A 455 24.30 -6.73 17.70
C CYS A 455 25.10 -7.60 18.66
N GLU A 456 25.65 -8.73 18.21
CA GLU A 456 26.55 -9.59 19.00
C GLU A 456 27.84 -8.86 19.38
N GLN A 457 28.43 -8.12 18.45
CA GLN A 457 29.59 -7.27 18.75
C GLN A 457 29.24 -6.18 19.76
N ALA A 458 28.09 -5.51 19.61
CA ALA A 458 27.62 -4.52 20.57
C ALA A 458 27.36 -5.13 21.96
N LEU A 459 26.87 -6.38 21.99
CA LEU A 459 26.65 -7.11 23.23
C LEU A 459 27.95 -7.50 23.94
N GLN A 460 29.02 -7.78 23.19
CA GLN A 460 30.35 -8.00 23.77
C GLN A 460 30.87 -6.73 24.47
N MET A 461 30.56 -5.56 23.93
CA MET A 461 30.94 -4.27 24.52
C MET A 461 30.04 -3.90 25.72
N GLU A 462 28.73 -4.18 25.62
CA GLU A 462 27.71 -3.81 26.61
C GLU A 462 26.88 -5.03 27.05
N PRO A 463 27.44 -5.99 27.81
CA PRO A 463 26.78 -7.26 28.11
C PRO A 463 25.55 -7.15 29.01
N THR A 464 25.41 -6.05 29.75
CA THR A 464 24.31 -5.81 30.70
C THR A 464 23.14 -5.05 30.08
N SER A 465 23.26 -4.61 28.82
CA SER A 465 22.27 -3.75 28.18
C SER A 465 21.05 -4.55 27.68
N VAL A 466 19.87 -4.21 28.22
CA VAL A 466 18.61 -4.88 27.90
C VAL A 466 18.19 -4.62 26.46
N GLN A 467 18.43 -3.41 25.95
CA GLN A 467 18.10 -3.04 24.58
C GLN A 467 18.86 -3.91 23.56
N ARG A 468 20.16 -4.16 23.75
CA ARG A 468 20.96 -5.00 22.84
C ARG A 468 20.49 -6.46 22.86
N HIS A 469 20.19 -7.01 24.04
CA HIS A 469 19.60 -8.36 24.15
C HIS A 469 18.26 -8.44 23.43
N SER A 470 17.40 -7.42 23.58
CA SER A 470 16.12 -7.33 22.85
C SER A 470 16.32 -7.24 21.33
N ASP A 471 17.31 -6.47 20.87
CA ASP A 471 17.64 -6.36 19.45
C ASP A 471 18.14 -7.70 18.88
N VAL A 472 18.96 -8.47 19.61
CA VAL A 472 19.38 -9.83 19.23
C VAL A 472 18.16 -10.75 19.09
N VAL A 473 17.26 -10.76 20.08
CA VAL A 473 16.05 -11.58 20.05
C VAL A 473 15.15 -11.21 18.86
N ASN A 474 14.97 -9.92 18.58
CA ASN A 474 14.24 -9.45 17.41
C ASN A 474 14.89 -9.90 16.10
N CYS A 475 16.22 -9.88 15.98
CA CYS A 475 16.92 -10.38 14.81
C CYS A 475 16.67 -11.88 14.60
N LEU A 476 16.77 -12.67 15.67
CA LEU A 476 16.51 -14.12 15.62
C LEU A 476 15.06 -14.43 15.21
N LEU A 477 14.09 -13.67 15.71
CA LEU A 477 12.67 -13.80 15.34
C LEU A 477 12.46 -13.49 13.86
N ASN A 478 12.98 -12.38 13.35
CA ASN A 478 12.84 -11.99 11.94
C ASN A 478 13.53 -12.96 10.98
N MET A 479 14.62 -13.61 11.43
CA MET A 479 15.29 -14.68 10.67
C MET A 479 14.62 -16.05 10.79
N CYS A 480 13.57 -16.18 11.60
CA CYS A 480 12.94 -17.47 11.94
C CYS A 480 13.90 -18.47 12.60
N HIS A 481 14.91 -18.01 13.35
CA HIS A 481 15.73 -18.84 14.25
C HIS A 481 15.01 -19.09 15.59
N LEU A 482 13.76 -19.56 15.50
CA LEU A 482 12.84 -19.63 16.63
C LEU A 482 13.38 -20.48 17.80
N GLN A 483 14.07 -21.59 17.50
CA GLN A 483 14.66 -22.45 18.54
C GLN A 483 15.78 -21.72 19.30
N ALA A 484 16.60 -20.92 18.60
CA ALA A 484 17.62 -20.11 19.24
C ALA A 484 16.97 -19.02 20.10
N THR A 485 15.90 -18.40 19.61
CA THR A 485 15.13 -17.41 20.38
C THR A 485 14.65 -17.98 21.70
N VAL A 486 14.02 -19.16 21.72
CA VAL A 486 13.58 -19.84 22.95
C VAL A 486 14.74 -20.01 23.93
N THR A 487 15.87 -20.58 23.47
CA THR A 487 17.03 -20.80 24.34
C THR A 487 17.65 -19.50 24.88
N HIS A 488 17.66 -18.43 24.07
CA HIS A 488 18.13 -17.11 24.49
C HIS A 488 17.18 -16.50 25.53
N VAL A 489 15.86 -16.57 25.31
CA VAL A 489 14.83 -16.06 26.22
C VAL A 489 14.90 -16.78 27.57
N ASP A 490 15.00 -18.10 27.61
CA ASP A 490 15.14 -18.85 28.87
C ASP A 490 16.42 -18.47 29.64
N GLY A 491 17.51 -18.27 28.91
CA GLY A 491 18.77 -17.74 29.46
C GLY A 491 18.63 -16.31 30.00
N LEU A 492 17.82 -15.46 29.37
CA LEU A 492 17.57 -14.09 29.81
C LEU A 492 16.62 -14.02 31.01
N ILE A 493 15.59 -14.87 31.07
CA ILE A 493 14.69 -14.97 32.21
C ILE A 493 15.46 -15.35 33.47
N SER A 494 16.42 -16.28 33.35
CA SER A 494 17.28 -16.69 34.47
C SER A 494 18.34 -15.64 34.86
N ARG A 495 18.95 -14.94 33.90
CA ARG A 495 20.02 -13.95 34.15
C ARG A 495 19.51 -12.56 34.52
N ILE A 496 18.40 -12.11 33.94
CA ILE A 496 17.85 -10.76 34.08
C ILE A 496 16.32 -10.83 34.33
N PRO A 497 15.88 -11.28 35.52
CA PRO A 497 14.47 -11.48 35.83
C PRO A 497 13.65 -10.19 35.88
N LYS A 498 14.29 -9.01 36.05
CA LYS A 498 13.61 -7.70 36.10
C LYS A 498 12.79 -7.38 34.85
N TYR A 499 13.20 -7.93 33.69
CA TYR A 499 12.55 -7.73 32.40
C TYR A 499 11.83 -9.00 31.91
N LYS A 500 11.50 -9.93 32.81
CA LYS A 500 10.82 -11.20 32.51
C LYS A 500 9.62 -11.00 31.58
N LYS A 501 8.79 -9.98 31.83
CA LYS A 501 7.67 -9.62 30.96
C LYS A 501 8.08 -9.43 29.50
N THR A 502 9.09 -8.59 29.22
CA THR A 502 9.58 -8.32 27.85
C THR A 502 10.10 -9.60 27.19
N TRP A 503 10.89 -10.39 27.92
CA TRP A 503 11.44 -11.65 27.41
C TRP A 503 10.37 -12.67 27.10
N CYS A 504 9.39 -12.82 28.00
CA CYS A 504 8.23 -13.67 27.79
C CYS A 504 7.40 -13.21 26.58
N MET A 505 7.18 -11.90 26.38
CA MET A 505 6.48 -11.37 25.20
C MET A 505 7.17 -11.77 23.88
N GLN A 506 8.51 -11.73 23.84
CA GLN A 506 9.28 -12.19 22.68
C GLN A 506 9.33 -13.73 22.57
N GLY A 507 9.38 -14.43 23.70
CA GLY A 507 9.34 -15.89 23.78
C GLY A 507 8.03 -16.47 23.26
N VAL A 508 6.89 -15.83 23.57
CA VAL A 508 5.57 -16.21 23.05
C VAL A 508 5.60 -16.25 21.52
N GLN A 509 6.18 -15.24 20.87
CA GLN A 509 6.30 -15.18 19.40
C GLN A 509 7.02 -16.40 18.83
N ALA A 510 8.08 -16.88 19.48
CA ALA A 510 8.79 -18.07 19.03
C ALA A 510 8.02 -19.36 19.33
N ALA A 511 7.43 -19.45 20.53
CA ALA A 511 6.78 -20.66 21.02
C ALA A 511 5.56 -21.08 20.17
N TRP A 512 4.67 -20.13 19.86
CA TRP A 512 3.48 -20.45 19.05
C TRP A 512 3.83 -20.79 17.60
N ARG A 513 4.87 -20.14 17.02
CA ARG A 513 5.35 -20.42 15.66
C ARG A 513 6.04 -21.78 15.54
N LEU A 514 6.66 -22.26 16.62
CA LEU A 514 7.24 -23.61 16.72
C LEU A 514 6.23 -24.70 17.05
N GLY A 515 5.02 -24.35 17.50
CA GLY A 515 4.03 -25.30 18.02
C GLY A 515 4.44 -25.92 19.36
N ARG A 516 5.27 -25.23 20.16
CA ARG A 516 5.65 -25.65 21.52
C ARG A 516 4.68 -25.04 22.53
N TRP A 517 3.55 -25.72 22.73
CA TRP A 517 2.42 -25.20 23.52
C TRP A 517 2.72 -25.07 25.01
N ASP A 518 3.49 -25.99 25.59
CA ASP A 518 3.85 -25.96 27.02
C ASP A 518 4.63 -24.68 27.36
N LEU A 519 5.67 -24.38 26.55
CA LEU A 519 6.46 -23.15 26.68
C LEU A 519 5.64 -21.89 26.40
N MET A 520 4.65 -21.96 25.49
CA MET A 520 3.76 -20.84 25.22
C MET A 520 2.93 -20.48 26.46
N ASP A 521 2.39 -21.47 27.17
CA ASP A 521 1.61 -21.24 28.39
C ASP A 521 2.49 -20.68 29.52
N GLU A 522 3.72 -21.18 29.67
CA GLU A 522 4.72 -20.64 30.61
C GLU A 522 5.04 -19.17 30.29
N TYR A 523 5.35 -18.84 29.04
CA TYR A 523 5.63 -17.46 28.66
C TYR A 523 4.41 -16.54 28.77
N LEU A 524 3.20 -17.02 28.46
CA LEU A 524 1.98 -16.22 28.64
C LEU A 524 1.77 -15.88 30.12
N SER A 525 1.94 -16.83 31.02
CA SER A 525 1.86 -16.57 32.47
C SER A 525 2.92 -15.57 32.94
N GLY A 526 4.16 -15.69 32.45
CA GLY A 526 5.24 -14.77 32.78
C GLY A 526 5.09 -13.36 32.16
N ALA A 527 4.31 -13.23 31.08
CA ALA A 527 4.01 -11.95 30.45
C ALA A 527 2.81 -11.22 31.10
N ASP A 528 1.91 -11.96 31.75
CA ASP A 528 0.78 -11.41 32.51
C ASP A 528 1.20 -10.90 33.91
N GLU A 529 2.39 -11.27 34.40
CA GLU A 529 2.99 -10.71 35.63
C GLU A 529 3.39 -9.23 35.46
N GLU A 530 3.26 -8.42 36.52
CA GLU A 530 3.70 -7.02 36.55
C GLU A 530 5.25 -6.95 36.45
N GLY A 531 5.76 -6.27 35.42
CA GLY A 531 7.21 -6.16 35.18
C GLY A 531 7.58 -5.01 34.24
N LEU A 532 8.87 -4.65 34.22
CA LEU A 532 9.40 -3.59 33.36
C LEU A 532 9.35 -3.99 31.88
N VAL A 533 8.97 -3.03 31.03
CA VAL A 533 8.84 -3.21 29.58
C VAL A 533 9.92 -2.41 28.85
N CYS A 534 10.49 -2.99 27.78
CA CYS A 534 11.42 -2.30 26.89
C CYS A 534 10.66 -1.73 25.67
N SER A 535 10.70 -0.41 25.51
CA SER A 535 9.82 0.41 24.65
C SER A 535 9.92 0.21 23.14
N SER A 536 10.96 -0.47 22.64
CA SER A 536 11.30 -0.45 21.20
C SER A 536 10.59 -1.51 20.33
N SER A 537 9.84 -2.45 20.91
CA SER A 537 9.34 -3.66 20.20
C SER A 537 7.87 -4.02 20.45
N GLU A 538 7.10 -3.13 21.08
CA GLU A 538 5.84 -3.49 21.74
C GLU A 538 4.68 -3.79 20.76
N SER A 539 4.56 -3.09 19.63
CA SER A 539 3.33 -3.15 18.80
C SER A 539 3.11 -4.46 18.05
N ASN A 540 4.18 -5.17 17.68
CA ASN A 540 4.08 -6.50 17.06
C ASN A 540 4.02 -7.60 18.12
N ALA A 541 4.76 -7.43 19.22
CA ALA A 541 4.74 -8.38 20.33
C ALA A 541 3.34 -8.47 20.98
N LEU A 542 2.65 -7.35 21.17
CA LEU A 542 1.29 -7.32 21.72
C LEU A 542 0.29 -8.05 20.80
N PHE A 543 0.38 -7.86 19.48
CA PHE A 543 -0.50 -8.56 18.54
C PHE A 543 -0.22 -10.08 18.51
N ASP A 544 1.06 -10.49 18.54
CA ASP A 544 1.41 -11.91 18.59
C ASP A 544 1.00 -12.56 19.94
N MET A 545 1.01 -11.79 21.04
CA MET A 545 0.42 -12.25 22.31
C MET A 545 -1.08 -12.48 22.20
N ASP A 546 -1.80 -11.57 21.57
CA ASP A 546 -3.23 -11.72 21.33
C ASP A 546 -3.52 -12.98 20.51
N VAL A 547 -2.75 -13.22 19.44
CA VAL A 547 -2.81 -14.46 18.64
C VAL A 547 -2.57 -15.70 19.51
N ALA A 548 -1.53 -15.70 20.34
CA ALA A 548 -1.24 -16.82 21.24
C ALA A 548 -2.38 -17.04 22.26
N LYS A 549 -2.95 -15.97 22.83
CA LYS A 549 -4.11 -16.03 23.73
C LYS A 549 -5.35 -16.56 23.03
N ILE A 550 -5.54 -16.29 21.74
CA ILE A 550 -6.62 -16.87 20.91
C ILE A 550 -6.36 -18.35 20.67
N LEU A 551 -5.15 -18.74 20.26
CA LEU A 551 -4.77 -20.15 20.07
C LEU A 551 -4.96 -20.98 21.35
N GLN A 552 -4.54 -20.45 22.50
CA GLN A 552 -4.75 -21.07 23.81
C GLN A 552 -6.26 -21.26 24.11
N ALA A 553 -7.11 -20.29 23.77
CA ALA A 553 -8.56 -20.41 23.96
C ALA A 553 -9.18 -21.47 23.04
N ILE A 554 -8.68 -21.60 21.79
CA ILE A 554 -9.07 -22.68 20.87
C ILE A 554 -8.68 -24.04 21.46
N MET A 555 -7.46 -24.18 22.00
CA MET A 555 -7.01 -25.43 22.64
C MET A 555 -7.87 -25.81 23.85
N LYS A 556 -8.28 -24.82 24.66
CA LYS A 556 -9.13 -25.00 25.86
C LYS A 556 -10.63 -25.15 25.55
N ARG A 557 -11.03 -25.11 24.28
CA ARG A 557 -12.43 -25.24 23.80
C ARG A 557 -13.37 -24.13 24.30
N ASP A 558 -12.82 -22.96 24.62
CA ASP A 558 -13.61 -21.83 25.14
C ASP A 558 -14.06 -20.91 23.99
N GLN A 559 -15.19 -21.25 23.35
CA GLN A 559 -15.74 -20.50 22.23
C GLN A 559 -16.04 -19.03 22.56
N PHE A 560 -16.49 -18.74 23.79
CA PHE A 560 -16.80 -17.38 24.21
C PHE A 560 -15.53 -16.54 24.32
N SER A 561 -14.47 -17.09 24.93
CA SER A 561 -13.17 -16.43 25.03
C SER A 561 -12.50 -16.24 23.67
N ILE A 562 -12.65 -17.19 22.73
CA ILE A 562 -12.19 -17.03 21.34
C ILE A 562 -12.84 -15.79 20.71
N ALA A 563 -14.18 -15.72 20.69
CA ALA A 563 -14.92 -14.62 20.09
C ALA A 563 -14.61 -13.27 20.77
N LYS A 564 -14.53 -13.26 22.11
CA LYS A 564 -14.18 -12.07 22.89
C LYS A 564 -12.78 -11.56 22.57
N LYS A 565 -11.76 -12.44 22.57
CA LYS A 565 -10.37 -12.06 22.30
C LYS A 565 -10.18 -11.57 20.87
N ILE A 566 -10.75 -12.25 19.87
CA ILE A 566 -10.73 -11.79 18.47
C ILE A 566 -11.33 -10.39 18.35
N THR A 567 -12.47 -10.14 19.01
CA THR A 567 -13.13 -8.83 18.96
C THR A 567 -12.27 -7.74 19.61
N LEU A 568 -11.64 -8.03 20.76
CA LEU A 568 -10.74 -7.09 21.43
C LEU A 568 -9.50 -6.76 20.58
N SER A 569 -8.89 -7.76 19.95
CA SER A 569 -7.74 -7.55 19.05
C SER A 569 -8.14 -6.74 17.82
N LYS A 570 -9.33 -6.98 17.25
CA LYS A 570 -9.87 -6.14 16.16
C LYS A 570 -10.09 -4.69 16.64
N GLN A 571 -10.66 -4.49 17.83
CA GLN A 571 -10.87 -3.16 18.42
C GLN A 571 -9.57 -2.38 18.60
N ALA A 572 -8.51 -3.03 19.07
CA ALA A 572 -7.19 -2.42 19.24
C ALA A 572 -6.58 -1.94 17.91
N LEU A 573 -6.88 -2.61 16.79
CA LEU A 573 -6.37 -2.25 15.46
C LEU A 573 -7.17 -1.12 14.79
N ILE A 574 -8.41 -0.84 15.20
CA ILE A 574 -9.29 0.13 14.51
C ILE A 574 -8.74 1.55 14.60
N ALA A 575 -8.29 2.01 15.77
CA ALA A 575 -7.79 3.37 15.95
C ALA A 575 -6.56 3.68 15.05
N PRO A 576 -5.48 2.88 15.08
CA PRO A 576 -4.33 3.11 14.19
C PRO A 576 -4.67 2.87 12.70
N LEU A 577 -5.57 1.93 12.39
CA LEU A 577 -6.05 1.70 11.02
C LEU A 577 -6.81 2.93 10.48
N ALA A 578 -7.68 3.53 11.29
CA ALA A 578 -8.45 4.71 10.92
C ALA A 578 -7.53 5.91 10.66
N ALA A 579 -6.55 6.15 11.55
CA ALA A 579 -5.57 7.21 11.37
C ALA A 579 -4.74 7.01 10.08
N ALA A 580 -4.22 5.79 9.86
CA ALA A 580 -3.43 5.48 8.66
C ALA A 580 -4.26 5.53 7.36
N GLY A 581 -5.51 5.08 7.42
CA GLY A 581 -6.43 5.01 6.28
C GLY A 581 -6.96 6.36 5.80
N MET A 582 -6.83 7.42 6.61
CA MET A 582 -7.15 8.79 6.17
C MET A 582 -6.14 9.31 5.13
N ASP A 583 -4.88 8.89 5.22
CA ASP A 583 -3.82 9.34 4.30
C ASP A 583 -3.68 8.41 3.09
N SER A 584 -3.51 7.10 3.33
CA SER A 584 -3.33 6.14 2.24
C SER A 584 -3.55 4.68 2.67
N TYR A 585 -3.97 3.84 1.73
CA TYR A 585 -4.03 2.40 1.97
C TYR A 585 -2.65 1.77 2.17
N ALA A 586 -1.60 2.29 1.53
CA ALA A 586 -0.24 1.78 1.74
C ALA A 586 0.17 1.85 3.22
N ARG A 587 -0.20 2.93 3.91
CA ARG A 587 0.04 3.09 5.35
C ARG A 587 -0.89 2.22 6.20
N ALA A 588 -2.13 2.02 5.77
CA ALA A 588 -3.08 1.14 6.46
C ALA A 588 -2.76 -0.36 6.28
N TYR A 589 -1.99 -0.71 5.25
CA TYR A 589 -1.76 -2.09 4.79
C TYR A 589 -1.22 -3.04 5.88
N PRO A 590 -0.26 -2.67 6.75
CA PRO A 590 0.19 -3.53 7.84
C PRO A 590 -0.92 -3.93 8.82
N PHE A 591 -1.86 -3.02 9.11
CA PHE A 591 -3.01 -3.31 9.96
C PHE A 591 -4.03 -4.22 9.26
N VAL A 592 -4.21 -4.05 7.95
CA VAL A 592 -5.06 -4.93 7.14
C VAL A 592 -4.49 -6.35 7.05
N VAL A 593 -3.16 -6.52 7.01
CA VAL A 593 -2.52 -7.84 7.12
C VAL A 593 -2.83 -8.51 8.46
N LYS A 594 -2.78 -7.75 9.57
CA LYS A 594 -3.17 -8.26 10.90
C LYS A 594 -4.66 -8.66 10.95
N LEU A 595 -5.55 -7.84 10.37
CA LEU A 595 -6.98 -8.18 10.25
C LEU A 595 -7.22 -9.43 9.37
N HIS A 596 -6.46 -9.59 8.28
CA HIS A 596 -6.51 -10.78 7.43
C HIS A 596 -6.12 -12.04 8.22
N MET A 597 -5.04 -11.97 9.03
CA MET A 597 -4.64 -13.09 9.89
C MET A 597 -5.73 -13.43 10.92
N LEU A 598 -6.33 -12.43 11.57
CA LEU A 598 -7.45 -12.64 12.51
C LEU A 598 -8.66 -13.27 11.82
N ARG A 599 -8.89 -12.96 10.54
CA ARG A 599 -9.96 -13.59 9.77
C ARG A 599 -9.66 -15.05 9.46
N GLU A 600 -8.43 -15.40 9.09
CA GLU A 600 -8.04 -16.81 8.90
C GLU A 600 -8.17 -17.62 10.21
N LEU A 601 -7.82 -17.02 11.35
CA LEU A 601 -8.05 -17.59 12.68
C LEU A 601 -9.54 -17.84 12.96
N GLU A 602 -10.40 -16.86 12.67
CA GLU A 602 -11.85 -16.97 12.83
C GLU A 602 -12.42 -18.07 11.92
N ASP A 603 -12.06 -18.07 10.63
CA ASP A 603 -12.52 -19.07 9.67
C ASP A 603 -12.10 -20.49 10.14
N TYR A 604 -10.87 -20.66 10.63
CA TYR A 604 -10.39 -21.94 11.17
C TYR A 604 -11.12 -22.36 12.45
N SER A 605 -11.34 -21.43 13.38
CA SER A 605 -12.10 -21.71 14.61
C SER A 605 -13.54 -22.15 14.31
N SER A 606 -14.16 -21.56 13.30
CA SER A 606 -15.52 -21.92 12.86
C SER A 606 -15.57 -23.34 12.30
N LEU A 607 -14.53 -23.78 11.60
CA LEU A 607 -14.42 -25.13 11.04
C LEU A 607 -14.22 -26.19 12.14
N LEU A 608 -13.49 -25.85 13.21
CA LEU A 608 -13.28 -26.73 14.36
C LEU A 608 -14.59 -27.01 15.11
N GLY A 609 -15.55 -26.07 15.12
CA GLY A 609 -16.86 -26.28 15.72
C GLY A 609 -16.84 -26.42 17.25
N GLY A 610 -15.83 -25.85 17.92
CA GLY A 610 -15.64 -25.96 19.38
C GLY A 610 -14.71 -27.08 19.85
N GLU A 611 -14.20 -27.89 18.93
CA GLU A 611 -13.16 -28.88 19.23
C GLU A 611 -11.76 -28.25 19.21
N SER A 612 -10.82 -28.86 19.91
CA SER A 612 -9.42 -28.45 19.88
C SER A 612 -8.77 -28.92 18.57
N PHE A 613 -7.92 -28.08 17.97
CA PHE A 613 -7.13 -28.46 16.80
C PHE A 613 -6.08 -29.55 17.09
N LEU A 614 -5.81 -29.85 18.36
CA LEU A 614 -4.95 -30.97 18.74
C LEU A 614 -5.63 -32.33 18.58
N GLU A 615 -6.96 -32.34 18.58
CA GLU A 615 -7.76 -33.57 18.55
C GLU A 615 -8.43 -33.76 17.19
N LYS A 616 -8.89 -32.67 16.58
CA LYS A 616 -9.57 -32.69 15.29
C LYS A 616 -8.59 -32.40 14.15
N SER A 617 -8.44 -33.37 13.26
CA SER A 617 -7.65 -33.23 12.04
C SER A 617 -8.55 -33.22 10.79
N PHE A 618 -8.17 -32.45 9.79
CA PHE A 618 -8.92 -32.34 8.53
C PHE A 618 -8.13 -32.95 7.36
N PRO A 619 -8.63 -34.01 6.71
CA PRO A 619 -8.03 -34.50 5.48
C PRO A 619 -8.34 -33.54 4.31
N LEU A 620 -7.50 -33.55 3.27
CA LEU A 620 -7.68 -32.69 2.09
C LEU A 620 -9.00 -32.94 1.33
N TYR A 621 -9.59 -34.13 1.50
CA TYR A 621 -10.85 -34.51 0.86
C TYR A 621 -12.08 -33.93 1.57
N ASP A 622 -11.91 -33.34 2.76
CA ASP A 622 -13.01 -32.63 3.41
C ASP A 622 -13.40 -31.42 2.53
N PRO A 623 -14.65 -31.37 2.02
CA PRO A 623 -15.08 -30.32 1.12
C PRO A 623 -15.08 -28.93 1.77
N ASN A 624 -15.31 -28.83 3.08
CA ASN A 624 -15.33 -27.55 3.79
C ASN A 624 -13.91 -27.03 3.98
N PHE A 625 -12.98 -27.91 4.35
CA PHE A 625 -11.56 -27.57 4.49
C PHE A 625 -10.92 -27.23 3.14
N SER A 626 -11.24 -27.98 2.07
CA SER A 626 -10.75 -27.71 0.72
C SER A 626 -11.20 -26.34 0.20
N LYS A 627 -12.49 -26.00 0.36
CA LYS A 627 -13.02 -24.67 0.01
C LYS A 627 -12.34 -23.55 0.79
N LEU A 628 -12.06 -23.78 2.09
CA LEU A 628 -11.36 -22.82 2.94
C LEU A 628 -9.94 -22.56 2.43
N ILE A 629 -9.18 -23.61 2.13
CA ILE A 629 -7.82 -23.50 1.57
C ILE A 629 -7.83 -22.79 0.23
N GLU A 630 -8.78 -23.09 -0.66
CA GLU A 630 -8.90 -22.42 -1.95
C GLU A 630 -9.16 -20.91 -1.78
N SER A 631 -10.05 -20.53 -0.87
CA SER A 631 -10.30 -19.14 -0.51
C SER A 631 -9.02 -18.46 -0.01
N TRP A 632 -8.29 -19.10 0.90
CA TRP A 632 -7.02 -18.60 1.44
C TRP A 632 -5.95 -18.44 0.36
N GLU A 633 -5.82 -19.39 -0.56
CA GLU A 633 -4.89 -19.33 -1.68
C GLU A 633 -5.24 -18.19 -2.66
N ASN A 634 -6.54 -17.96 -2.90
CA ASN A 634 -7.00 -16.85 -3.72
C ASN A 634 -6.72 -15.49 -3.07
N ARG A 635 -6.93 -15.36 -1.75
CA ARG A 635 -6.54 -14.16 -1.00
C ARG A 635 -5.03 -13.91 -1.04
N LEU A 636 -4.22 -14.96 -0.84
CA LEU A 636 -2.75 -14.84 -0.85
C LEU A 636 -2.20 -14.37 -2.22
N LYS A 637 -2.85 -14.72 -3.33
CA LYS A 637 -2.47 -14.22 -4.67
C LYS A 637 -2.67 -12.70 -4.83
N LEU A 638 -3.62 -12.13 -4.09
CA LEU A 638 -3.93 -10.71 -4.11
C LEU A 638 -2.99 -9.89 -3.23
N THR A 639 -2.37 -10.48 -2.20
CA THR A 639 -1.43 -9.79 -1.31
C THR A 639 -0.14 -9.39 -2.00
N GLN A 640 0.50 -8.34 -1.49
CA GLN A 640 1.84 -7.93 -1.89
C GLN A 640 2.83 -9.11 -1.68
N PRO A 641 3.69 -9.43 -2.67
CA PRO A 641 4.70 -10.49 -2.55
C PRO A 641 5.93 -10.05 -1.73
N SER A 642 5.70 -9.45 -0.56
CA SER A 642 6.73 -9.06 0.39
C SER A 642 6.86 -10.09 1.51
N LEU A 643 8.06 -10.19 2.09
CA LEU A 643 8.33 -11.10 3.20
C LEU A 643 7.47 -10.74 4.42
N TRP A 644 7.42 -9.46 4.78
CA TRP A 644 6.70 -8.98 5.96
C TRP A 644 5.18 -9.19 5.88
N ALA A 645 4.57 -9.10 4.68
CA ALA A 645 3.12 -9.25 4.54
C ALA A 645 2.68 -10.73 4.50
N ARG A 646 3.52 -11.60 3.92
CA ARG A 646 3.17 -13.02 3.71
C ARG A 646 3.70 -13.96 4.78
N GLU A 647 4.78 -13.62 5.49
CA GLU A 647 5.32 -14.48 6.56
C GLU A 647 4.28 -14.79 7.64
N PRO A 648 3.55 -13.81 8.23
CA PRO A 648 2.60 -14.12 9.32
C PRO A 648 1.48 -15.06 8.87
N LEU A 649 0.96 -14.85 7.65
CA LEU A 649 -0.07 -15.68 7.05
C LEU A 649 0.44 -17.11 6.78
N LEU A 650 1.65 -17.23 6.23
CA LEU A 650 2.26 -18.54 5.98
C LEU A 650 2.55 -19.29 7.28
N VAL A 651 2.95 -18.60 8.36
CA VAL A 651 3.20 -19.24 9.65
C VAL A 651 1.92 -19.82 10.23
N PHE A 652 0.83 -19.04 10.22
CA PHE A 652 -0.46 -19.52 10.68
C PHE A 652 -0.96 -20.73 9.86
N ARG A 653 -0.81 -20.70 8.54
CA ARG A 653 -1.18 -21.83 7.68
C ARG A 653 -0.33 -23.08 7.95
N ARG A 654 0.96 -22.93 8.23
CA ARG A 654 1.81 -24.07 8.65
C ARG A 654 1.30 -24.72 9.92
N LEU A 655 0.84 -23.93 10.90
CA LEU A 655 0.22 -24.43 12.12
C LEU A 655 -1.05 -25.23 11.79
N VAL A 656 -1.95 -24.68 10.98
CA VAL A 656 -3.21 -25.35 10.57
C VAL A 656 -2.94 -26.68 9.85
N PHE A 657 -2.01 -26.69 8.89
CA PHE A 657 -1.64 -27.90 8.18
C PHE A 657 -0.92 -28.91 9.06
N GLY A 658 -0.03 -28.44 9.95
CA GLY A 658 0.68 -29.27 10.93
C GLY A 658 -0.28 -29.98 11.88
N ALA A 659 -1.27 -29.26 12.41
CA ALA A 659 -2.33 -29.82 13.26
C ALA A 659 -3.17 -30.90 12.53
N SER A 660 -3.32 -30.77 11.22
CA SER A 660 -4.05 -31.74 10.39
C SER A 660 -3.18 -32.89 9.84
N GLY A 661 -1.90 -32.97 10.20
CA GLY A 661 -0.96 -34.00 9.69
C GLY A 661 -0.55 -33.83 8.23
N LEU A 662 -0.80 -32.66 7.64
CA LEU A 662 -0.59 -32.36 6.22
C LEU A 662 0.82 -31.81 5.95
N HIS A 663 1.83 -32.64 6.19
CA HIS A 663 3.24 -32.23 6.12
C HIS A 663 3.68 -31.74 4.73
N ALA A 664 3.14 -32.29 3.65
CA ALA A 664 3.48 -31.83 2.30
C ALA A 664 3.06 -30.36 2.06
N GLN A 665 1.92 -29.94 2.61
CA GLN A 665 1.41 -28.57 2.53
C GLN A 665 2.23 -27.63 3.41
N VAL A 666 2.61 -28.06 4.62
CA VAL A 666 3.57 -27.35 5.49
C VAL A 666 4.87 -27.08 4.71
N GLY A 667 5.35 -28.11 4.01
CA GLY A 667 6.50 -28.04 3.13
C GLY A 667 6.36 -27.02 1.99
N GLU A 668 5.22 -26.96 1.32
CA GLU A 668 4.97 -25.95 0.27
C GLU A 668 4.93 -24.53 0.85
N CYS A 669 4.37 -24.31 2.04
CA CYS A 669 4.44 -23.02 2.73
C CYS A 669 5.89 -22.59 3.00
N TRP A 670 6.76 -23.52 3.43
CA TRP A 670 8.19 -23.25 3.61
C TRP A 670 8.89 -22.95 2.28
N ILE A 671 8.52 -23.62 1.19
CA ILE A 671 9.03 -23.31 -0.15
C ILE A 671 8.61 -21.89 -0.59
N GLN A 672 7.37 -21.49 -0.33
CA GLN A 672 6.89 -20.13 -0.62
C GLN A 672 7.68 -19.08 0.18
N TYR A 673 7.90 -19.35 1.48
CA TYR A 673 8.73 -18.50 2.33
C TYR A 673 10.18 -18.41 1.82
N ALA A 674 10.80 -19.54 1.46
CA ALA A 674 12.15 -19.58 0.91
C ALA A 674 12.29 -18.78 -0.40
N LYS A 675 11.26 -18.83 -1.28
CA LYS A 675 11.21 -18.02 -2.50
C LYS A 675 11.22 -16.52 -2.19
N LEU A 676 10.43 -16.09 -1.19
CA LEU A 676 10.36 -14.70 -0.76
C LEU A 676 11.69 -14.24 -0.15
N CYS A 677 12.29 -15.03 0.73
CA CYS A 677 13.61 -14.74 1.32
C CYS A 677 14.69 -14.62 0.22
N ARG A 678 14.70 -15.54 -0.76
CA ARG A 678 15.64 -15.48 -1.88
C ARG A 678 15.44 -14.24 -2.76
N SER A 679 14.20 -13.83 -3.02
CA SER A 679 13.95 -12.58 -3.78
C SER A 679 14.32 -11.33 -3.00
N ALA A 680 14.23 -11.36 -1.68
CA ALA A 680 14.64 -10.27 -0.80
C ALA A 680 16.17 -10.24 -0.52
N GLY A 681 16.92 -11.26 -0.95
CA GLY A 681 18.37 -11.36 -0.73
C GLY A 681 18.78 -12.00 0.61
N HIS A 682 17.84 -12.47 1.42
CA HIS A 682 18.12 -13.13 2.71
C HIS A 682 18.42 -14.63 2.49
N TYR A 683 19.66 -14.94 2.15
CA TYR A 683 20.05 -16.29 1.73
C TYR A 683 20.12 -17.30 2.89
N GLU A 684 20.51 -16.89 4.09
CA GLU A 684 20.62 -17.77 5.26
C GLU A 684 19.24 -18.28 5.71
N THR A 685 18.28 -17.38 5.84
CA THR A 685 16.89 -17.71 6.19
C THR A 685 16.24 -18.56 5.11
N ALA A 686 16.54 -18.29 3.83
CA ALA A 686 16.11 -19.13 2.71
C ALA A 686 16.70 -20.55 2.80
N SER A 687 17.98 -20.69 3.16
CA SER A 687 18.62 -22.00 3.36
C SER A 687 17.92 -22.80 4.47
N ARG A 688 17.65 -22.15 5.60
CA ARG A 688 16.93 -22.78 6.72
C ARG A 688 15.52 -23.18 6.35
N ALA A 689 14.76 -22.31 5.68
CA ALA A 689 13.43 -22.62 5.18
C ALA A 689 13.41 -23.84 4.23
N ILE A 690 14.44 -23.99 3.41
CA ILE A 690 14.62 -25.15 2.51
C ILE A 690 14.89 -26.43 3.30
N LEU A 691 15.66 -26.36 4.41
CA LEU A 691 15.88 -27.52 5.28
C LEU A 691 14.58 -27.97 5.96
N GLU A 692 13.78 -27.03 6.47
CA GLU A 692 12.47 -27.33 7.06
C GLU A 692 11.48 -27.89 6.02
N ALA A 693 11.50 -27.37 4.79
CA ALA A 693 10.71 -27.91 3.68
C ALA A 693 11.12 -29.34 3.33
N LYS A 694 12.43 -29.64 3.35
CA LYS A 694 12.96 -30.98 3.11
C LYS A 694 12.54 -31.96 4.21
N ALA A 695 12.63 -31.53 5.47
CA ALA A 695 12.19 -32.33 6.62
C ALA A 695 10.69 -32.64 6.56
N SER A 696 9.88 -31.70 6.04
CA SER A 696 8.44 -31.86 5.83
C SER A 696 8.08 -32.70 4.59
N GLY A 697 9.06 -33.15 3.79
CA GLY A 697 8.83 -33.98 2.61
C GLY A 697 8.20 -33.26 1.41
N ALA A 698 8.40 -31.93 1.29
CA ALA A 698 7.78 -31.16 0.21
C ALA A 698 8.32 -31.56 -1.19
N PRO A 699 7.47 -31.57 -2.24
CA PRO A 699 7.95 -31.74 -3.61
C PRO A 699 8.70 -30.47 -4.09
N ASN A 700 9.66 -30.62 -5.00
CA ASN A 700 10.41 -29.51 -5.65
C ASN A 700 11.36 -28.70 -4.74
N VAL A 701 11.68 -29.17 -3.53
CA VAL A 701 12.66 -28.50 -2.64
C VAL A 701 14.02 -28.35 -3.32
N HIS A 702 14.43 -29.36 -4.10
CA HIS A 702 15.67 -29.34 -4.87
C HIS A 702 15.75 -28.17 -5.84
N MET A 703 14.63 -27.76 -6.43
CA MET A 703 14.60 -26.62 -7.35
C MET A 703 14.91 -25.31 -6.65
N GLU A 704 14.32 -25.06 -5.48
CA GLU A 704 14.61 -23.83 -4.74
C GLU A 704 16.00 -23.86 -4.12
N LYS A 705 16.49 -25.02 -3.64
CA LYS A 705 17.88 -25.19 -3.20
C LYS A 705 18.87 -24.87 -4.30
N ALA A 706 18.64 -25.37 -5.51
CA ALA A 706 19.49 -25.08 -6.65
C ALA A 706 19.44 -23.58 -7.02
N LYS A 707 18.25 -22.95 -6.98
CA LYS A 707 18.13 -21.49 -7.24
C LYS A 707 18.84 -20.65 -6.19
N LEU A 708 18.83 -21.09 -4.92
CA LEU A 708 19.56 -20.44 -3.85
C LEU A 708 21.08 -20.47 -4.10
N LEU A 709 21.61 -21.63 -4.47
CA LEU A 709 23.03 -21.78 -4.85
C LEU A 709 23.39 -20.93 -6.07
N TRP A 710 22.47 -20.84 -7.05
CA TRP A 710 22.65 -19.98 -8.22
C TRP A 710 22.72 -18.50 -7.83
N SER A 711 21.83 -18.03 -6.95
CA SER A 711 21.86 -16.63 -6.47
C SER A 711 23.10 -16.29 -5.63
N THR A 712 23.66 -17.26 -4.90
CA THR A 712 24.90 -17.08 -4.13
C THR A 712 26.17 -17.23 -4.98
N ARG A 713 26.04 -17.19 -6.31
CA ARG A 713 27.13 -17.33 -7.30
C ARG A 713 27.86 -18.68 -7.27
N ARG A 714 27.23 -19.73 -6.73
CA ARG A 714 27.75 -21.12 -6.73
C ARG A 714 27.09 -21.94 -7.84
N ALA A 715 27.37 -21.59 -9.09
CA ALA A 715 26.72 -22.17 -10.27
C ALA A 715 26.93 -23.69 -10.39
N ASP A 716 28.15 -24.19 -10.16
CA ASP A 716 28.45 -25.62 -10.29
C ASP A 716 27.69 -26.46 -9.25
N GLY A 717 27.62 -25.98 -8.01
CA GLY A 717 26.83 -26.62 -6.96
C GLY A 717 25.34 -26.65 -7.26
N ALA A 718 24.81 -25.59 -7.88
CA ALA A 718 23.42 -25.52 -8.31
C ALA A 718 23.09 -26.54 -9.41
N ILE A 719 23.97 -26.66 -10.41
CA ILE A 719 23.82 -27.61 -11.51
C ILE A 719 23.97 -29.05 -11.01
N ALA A 720 24.94 -29.31 -10.13
CA ALA A 720 25.15 -30.60 -9.49
C ALA A 720 23.93 -31.09 -8.69
N GLU A 721 23.29 -30.20 -7.91
CA GLU A 721 22.08 -30.54 -7.17
C GLU A 721 20.94 -30.98 -8.11
N LEU A 722 20.70 -30.23 -9.20
CA LEU A 722 19.69 -30.58 -10.19
C LEU A 722 20.04 -31.90 -10.90
N GLN A 723 21.30 -32.08 -11.27
CA GLN A 723 21.78 -33.30 -11.91
C GLN A 723 21.55 -34.53 -11.03
N GLN A 724 21.95 -34.47 -9.76
CA GLN A 724 21.72 -35.56 -8.80
C GLN A 724 20.23 -35.90 -8.67
N THR A 725 19.37 -34.88 -8.59
CA THR A 725 17.93 -35.13 -8.50
C THR A 725 17.35 -35.76 -9.74
N LEU A 726 17.79 -35.36 -10.94
CA LEU A 726 17.33 -35.94 -12.20
C LEU A 726 17.82 -37.38 -12.39
N LEU A 727 19.02 -37.71 -11.92
CA LEU A 727 19.57 -39.07 -11.94
C LEU A 727 18.86 -40.01 -10.95
N ASN A 728 18.33 -39.47 -9.84
CA ASN A 728 17.57 -40.25 -8.85
C ASN A 728 16.11 -40.50 -9.25
N MET A 729 15.64 -39.88 -10.35
CA MET A 729 14.27 -40.06 -10.86
C MET A 729 14.18 -41.28 -11.80
N PRO A 730 13.01 -41.94 -11.90
CA PRO A 730 12.84 -43.11 -12.75
C PRO A 730 13.11 -42.80 -14.22
N VAL A 731 13.84 -43.71 -14.87
CA VAL A 731 14.27 -43.62 -16.28
C VAL A 731 13.08 -43.47 -17.23
N GLU A 732 11.94 -44.07 -16.89
CA GLU A 732 10.68 -44.01 -17.63
C GLU A 732 10.14 -42.58 -17.76
N VAL A 733 10.32 -41.76 -16.72
CA VAL A 733 9.82 -40.38 -16.68
C VAL A 733 10.81 -39.43 -17.33
N VAL A 734 12.11 -39.55 -17.03
CA VAL A 734 13.14 -38.64 -17.58
C VAL A 734 13.47 -38.96 -19.03
N GLY A 735 13.47 -40.23 -19.44
CA GLY A 735 13.84 -40.70 -20.77
C GLY A 735 15.33 -41.04 -20.90
N SER A 736 15.64 -42.14 -21.59
CA SER A 736 17.01 -42.67 -21.73
C SER A 736 17.97 -41.69 -22.40
N ALA A 737 17.54 -41.00 -23.46
CA ALA A 737 18.33 -40.00 -24.17
C ALA A 737 18.64 -38.76 -23.32
N ALA A 738 17.71 -38.34 -22.47
CA ALA A 738 17.95 -37.24 -21.55
C ALA A 738 18.93 -37.65 -20.44
N ILE A 739 18.83 -38.89 -19.93
CA ILE A 739 19.77 -39.42 -18.92
C ILE A 739 21.19 -39.57 -19.50
N SER A 740 21.33 -40.02 -20.75
CA SER A 740 22.65 -40.05 -21.41
C SER A 740 23.22 -38.65 -21.56
N SER A 741 22.40 -37.68 -21.98
CA SER A 741 22.80 -36.27 -22.07
C SER A 741 22.99 -35.59 -20.71
N ILE A 742 22.45 -36.13 -19.62
CA ILE A 742 22.73 -35.69 -18.23
C ILE A 742 24.07 -36.27 -17.74
N THR A 743 24.35 -37.53 -18.09
CA THR A 743 25.56 -38.25 -17.65
C THR A 743 26.79 -37.86 -18.47
N SER A 744 26.61 -37.35 -19.70
CA SER A 744 27.71 -36.81 -20.51
C SER A 744 28.42 -35.68 -19.77
N LEU A 745 29.74 -35.83 -19.60
CA LEU A 745 30.62 -34.86 -18.93
C LEU A 745 30.22 -34.52 -17.47
N SER A 746 29.68 -35.49 -16.73
CA SER A 746 29.30 -35.30 -15.32
C SER A 746 30.50 -34.94 -14.42
N LEU A 747 30.34 -33.90 -13.59
CA LEU A 747 31.31 -33.49 -12.55
C LEU A 747 31.19 -34.29 -11.24
N VAL A 748 30.17 -35.14 -11.09
CA VAL A 748 29.77 -35.74 -9.80
C VAL A 748 29.76 -37.28 -9.86
N PRO A 749 30.26 -37.99 -8.82
CA PRO A 749 30.15 -39.44 -8.70
C PRO A 749 28.69 -39.90 -8.55
N LEU A 750 28.35 -41.01 -9.23
CA LEU A 750 27.04 -41.66 -9.13
C LEU A 750 26.85 -42.27 -7.74
N ASN A 751 25.98 -41.70 -6.91
CA ASN A 751 25.50 -42.33 -5.67
C ASN A 751 23.97 -42.51 -5.75
N PRO A 752 23.48 -43.67 -6.23
CA PRO A 752 22.05 -43.92 -6.29
C PRO A 752 21.55 -44.37 -4.91
N GLN A 753 20.76 -43.52 -4.24
CA GLN A 753 19.78 -44.02 -3.28
C GLN A 753 18.38 -43.77 -3.85
N PRO A 754 17.60 -44.83 -4.13
CA PRO A 754 16.25 -44.69 -4.66
C PRO A 754 15.31 -44.22 -3.56
N LEU A 755 14.82 -42.98 -3.66
CA LEU A 755 13.61 -42.55 -2.96
C LEU A 755 12.40 -43.09 -3.74
N ARG A 756 11.69 -44.06 -3.16
CA ARG A 756 10.37 -44.49 -3.67
C ARG A 756 9.37 -43.35 -3.45
N CYS A 757 8.97 -42.67 -4.52
CA CYS A 757 7.82 -41.78 -4.51
C CYS A 757 6.61 -42.54 -5.06
N GLY A 758 5.51 -42.58 -4.31
CA GLY A 758 4.28 -43.25 -4.69
C GLY A 758 3.50 -42.46 -5.74
N THR A 759 3.33 -43.08 -6.90
CA THR A 759 2.34 -42.82 -7.97
C THR A 759 1.37 -41.63 -7.79
N GLN A 760 1.77 -40.44 -8.26
CA GLN A 760 0.86 -39.42 -8.83
C GLN A 760 1.42 -38.88 -10.16
N SER A 761 1.23 -39.65 -11.23
CA SER A 761 1.90 -39.52 -12.53
C SER A 761 1.73 -38.17 -13.28
N SER A 762 0.70 -37.36 -13.00
CA SER A 762 0.46 -36.11 -13.75
C SER A 762 1.19 -34.89 -13.17
N ASN A 763 1.26 -34.77 -11.85
CA ASN A 763 1.96 -33.68 -11.15
C ASN A 763 3.48 -33.89 -11.17
N GLU A 764 3.92 -35.15 -11.10
CA GLU A 764 5.32 -35.55 -11.22
C GLU A 764 5.91 -35.13 -12.57
N ASN A 765 5.22 -35.40 -13.67
CA ASN A 765 5.65 -34.98 -15.02
C ASN A 765 5.85 -33.46 -15.14
N ARG A 766 5.02 -32.67 -14.46
CA ARG A 766 5.15 -31.20 -14.41
C ARG A 766 6.33 -30.75 -13.55
N GLY A 767 6.59 -31.41 -12.43
CA GLY A 767 7.75 -31.14 -11.58
C GLY A 767 9.06 -31.47 -12.29
N VAL A 768 9.11 -32.64 -12.94
CA VAL A 768 10.27 -33.10 -13.73
C VAL A 768 10.53 -32.18 -14.91
N ALA A 769 9.51 -31.82 -15.70
CA ALA A 769 9.68 -30.89 -16.82
C ALA A 769 10.22 -29.52 -16.39
N LYS A 770 9.78 -29.01 -15.23
CA LYS A 770 10.31 -27.75 -14.67
C LYS A 770 11.76 -27.88 -14.20
N THR A 771 12.10 -28.99 -13.57
CA THR A 771 13.47 -29.28 -13.11
C THR A 771 14.42 -29.42 -14.29
N LEU A 772 14.01 -30.19 -15.30
CA LEU A 772 14.77 -30.42 -16.53
C LEU A 772 14.94 -29.13 -17.33
N LEU A 773 13.90 -28.28 -17.43
CA LEU A 773 14.02 -26.97 -18.07
C LEU A 773 14.98 -26.04 -17.31
N LEU A 774 14.99 -26.07 -15.98
CA LEU A 774 15.91 -25.25 -15.20
C LEU A 774 17.35 -25.69 -15.40
N TYR A 775 17.59 -27.01 -15.36
CA TYR A 775 18.88 -27.62 -15.62
C TYR A 775 19.40 -27.31 -17.03
N SER A 776 18.57 -27.50 -18.06
CA SER A 776 18.97 -27.22 -19.45
C SER A 776 19.31 -25.75 -19.68
N ARG A 777 18.59 -24.83 -19.05
CA ARG A 777 18.87 -23.38 -19.11
C ARG A 777 20.21 -23.02 -18.48
N TRP A 778 20.53 -23.59 -17.33
CA TRP A 778 21.78 -23.26 -16.64
C TRP A 778 22.98 -23.86 -17.33
N ILE A 779 22.88 -25.09 -17.84
CA ILE A 779 23.91 -25.69 -18.68
C ILE A 779 24.13 -24.90 -19.97
N HIS A 780 23.04 -24.43 -20.57
CA HIS A 780 23.12 -23.53 -21.70
C HIS A 780 23.91 -22.26 -21.33
N TYR A 781 23.59 -21.58 -20.22
CA TYR A 781 24.32 -20.37 -19.81
C TYR A 781 25.77 -20.60 -19.39
N THR A 782 26.10 -21.76 -18.80
CA THR A 782 27.48 -22.08 -18.39
C THR A 782 28.30 -22.70 -19.51
N GLY A 783 27.70 -23.13 -20.62
CA GLY A 783 28.39 -23.75 -21.75
C GLY A 783 29.03 -25.10 -21.44
N GLN A 784 28.59 -25.79 -20.38
CA GLN A 784 29.23 -27.01 -19.87
C GLN A 784 29.01 -28.26 -20.73
N LYS A 785 28.02 -28.26 -21.65
CA LYS A 785 27.67 -29.42 -22.47
C LYS A 785 27.65 -29.14 -23.96
N GLN A 786 27.77 -30.22 -24.72
CA GLN A 786 27.71 -30.20 -26.18
C GLN A 786 26.32 -29.83 -26.68
N LYS A 787 26.26 -29.36 -27.92
CA LYS A 787 25.04 -28.87 -28.55
C LYS A 787 23.94 -29.93 -28.64
N GLU A 788 24.28 -31.13 -29.06
CA GLU A 788 23.33 -32.24 -29.24
C GLU A 788 22.66 -32.59 -27.91
N ASP A 789 23.43 -32.58 -26.83
CA ASP A 789 22.94 -32.84 -25.48
C ASP A 789 21.97 -31.75 -24.99
N VAL A 790 22.26 -30.48 -25.26
CA VAL A 790 21.35 -29.40 -24.86
C VAL A 790 20.04 -29.45 -25.64
N ILE A 791 20.09 -29.77 -26.95
CA ILE A 791 18.89 -29.93 -27.79
C ILE A 791 18.05 -31.12 -27.34
N SER A 792 18.68 -32.24 -26.96
CA SER A 792 17.97 -33.44 -26.48
C SER A 792 17.21 -33.13 -25.18
N LEU A 793 17.84 -32.41 -24.24
CA LEU A 793 17.24 -32.00 -22.97
C LEU A 793 16.02 -31.09 -23.18
N TYR A 794 16.13 -30.06 -24.01
CA TYR A 794 15.00 -29.18 -24.33
C TYR A 794 13.89 -29.90 -25.12
N SER A 795 14.26 -30.84 -25.99
CA SER A 795 13.28 -31.65 -26.72
C SER A 795 12.47 -32.52 -25.77
N ARG A 796 13.13 -33.12 -24.77
CA ARG A 796 12.43 -33.88 -23.74
C ARG A 796 11.49 -33.03 -22.89
N VAL A 797 11.85 -31.78 -22.57
CA VAL A 797 10.93 -30.85 -21.88
C VAL A 797 9.64 -30.63 -22.68
N LYS A 798 9.73 -30.52 -24.01
CA LYS A 798 8.56 -30.37 -24.90
C LYS A 798 7.69 -31.63 -24.93
N GLU A 799 8.30 -32.80 -24.92
CA GLU A 799 7.58 -34.08 -24.86
C GLU A 799 6.82 -34.21 -23.54
N LEU A 800 7.45 -33.86 -22.42
CA LEU A 800 6.81 -33.90 -21.10
C LEU A 800 5.67 -32.87 -20.99
N GLN A 801 5.81 -31.69 -21.61
CA GLN A 801 4.78 -30.64 -21.58
C GLN A 801 4.58 -29.93 -22.94
N PRO A 802 3.76 -30.50 -23.84
CA PRO A 802 3.56 -29.94 -25.18
C PRO A 802 2.71 -28.67 -25.23
N LYS A 803 1.94 -28.39 -24.17
CA LYS A 803 1.12 -27.17 -24.05
C LYS A 803 1.86 -26.01 -23.35
N TRP A 804 3.11 -26.21 -22.93
CA TRP A 804 3.81 -25.23 -22.09
C TRP A 804 4.68 -24.26 -22.89
N GLU A 805 4.30 -22.97 -22.90
CA GLU A 805 5.01 -21.88 -23.58
C GLU A 805 6.53 -21.85 -23.30
N LYS A 806 6.92 -21.99 -22.03
CA LYS A 806 8.33 -21.80 -21.61
C LYS A 806 9.28 -22.81 -22.26
N GLY A 807 8.84 -24.06 -22.46
CA GLY A 807 9.66 -25.09 -23.11
C GLY A 807 10.04 -24.69 -24.54
N TYR A 808 9.06 -24.23 -25.32
CA TYR A 808 9.30 -23.77 -26.69
C TYR A 808 10.10 -22.47 -26.73
N PHE A 809 9.80 -21.52 -25.83
CA PHE A 809 10.48 -20.23 -25.78
C PHE A 809 11.98 -20.35 -25.50
N TYR A 810 12.38 -21.12 -24.48
CA TYR A 810 13.81 -21.26 -24.16
C TYR A 810 14.56 -22.11 -25.18
N LEU A 811 13.90 -23.10 -25.80
CA LEU A 811 14.49 -23.80 -26.94
C LEU A 811 14.70 -22.85 -28.13
N ALA A 812 13.70 -22.00 -28.45
CA ALA A 812 13.82 -21.01 -29.51
C ALA A 812 15.00 -20.08 -29.26
N LYS A 813 15.14 -19.58 -28.02
CA LYS A 813 16.27 -18.74 -27.60
C LYS A 813 17.62 -19.45 -27.77
N TYR A 814 17.72 -20.72 -27.38
CA TYR A 814 18.94 -21.50 -27.57
C TYR A 814 19.29 -21.67 -29.06
N CYS A 815 18.30 -22.03 -29.89
CA CYS A 815 18.51 -22.16 -31.33
C CYS A 815 18.82 -20.82 -32.01
N ASP A 816 18.29 -19.69 -31.51
CA ASP A 816 18.61 -18.33 -31.96
C ASP A 816 20.07 -17.98 -31.65
N GLU A 817 20.56 -18.27 -30.44
CA GLU A 817 21.98 -18.10 -30.09
C GLU A 817 22.90 -18.98 -30.95
N LEU A 818 22.50 -20.23 -31.22
CA LEU A 818 23.22 -21.11 -32.16
C LEU A 818 23.21 -20.58 -33.60
N LEU A 819 22.12 -19.94 -34.04
CA LEU A 819 22.01 -19.30 -35.34
C LEU A 819 22.97 -18.11 -35.42
N VAL A 820 22.97 -17.24 -34.40
CA VAL A 820 23.88 -16.08 -34.31
C VAL A 820 25.34 -16.54 -34.30
N ASP A 821 25.68 -17.58 -33.54
CA ASP A 821 27.03 -18.14 -33.48
C ASP A 821 27.44 -18.77 -34.82
N ALA A 822 26.53 -19.53 -35.47
CA ALA A 822 26.77 -20.07 -36.80
C ALA A 822 26.97 -18.97 -37.86
N ARG A 823 26.25 -17.85 -37.74
CA ARG A 823 26.39 -16.68 -38.62
C ARG A 823 27.75 -16.00 -38.42
N LYS A 824 28.16 -15.74 -37.17
CA LYS A 824 29.49 -15.19 -36.85
C LYS A 824 30.61 -16.07 -37.38
N ARG A 825 30.53 -17.38 -37.15
CA ARG A 825 31.51 -18.35 -37.68
C ARG A 825 31.60 -18.37 -39.21
N GLN A 826 30.56 -17.95 -39.93
CA GLN A 826 30.61 -17.80 -41.38
C GLN A 826 31.16 -16.44 -41.81
N GLU A 827 30.79 -15.37 -41.13
CA GLU A 827 31.32 -14.02 -41.37
C GLU A 827 32.83 -13.96 -41.10
N ASP A 828 33.31 -14.60 -40.02
CA ASP A 828 34.73 -14.72 -39.68
C ASP A 828 35.51 -15.63 -40.66
N LYS A 829 34.80 -16.54 -41.35
CA LYS A 829 35.37 -17.43 -42.37
C LYS A 829 35.44 -16.79 -43.76
N GLU A 830 34.88 -15.60 -43.98
CA GLU A 830 35.19 -14.79 -45.17
C GLU A 830 36.40 -13.90 -44.85
N PRO A 831 37.65 -14.31 -45.18
CA PRO A 831 38.76 -13.42 -44.99
C PRO A 831 38.72 -12.35 -46.08
N CYS A 832 38.83 -11.10 -45.64
CA CYS A 832 39.26 -9.98 -46.46
C CYS A 832 40.34 -10.42 -47.46
N SER A 833 40.12 -10.09 -48.73
CA SER A 833 40.98 -10.36 -49.89
C SER A 833 42.45 -9.97 -49.66
N LYS A 834 43.26 -10.88 -49.08
CA LYS A 834 44.71 -10.86 -49.20
C LYS A 834 45.21 -12.28 -49.47
N ALA A 835 45.81 -12.43 -50.65
CA ALA A 835 46.35 -13.66 -51.20
C ALA A 835 47.36 -14.33 -50.24
N VAL A 836 47.16 -15.61 -49.95
CA VAL A 836 48.17 -16.51 -49.35
C VAL A 836 48.17 -17.83 -50.16
N PRO A 837 49.34 -18.46 -50.40
CA PRO A 837 49.50 -19.44 -51.48
C PRO A 837 48.96 -20.85 -51.15
N ALA A 838 48.61 -21.54 -52.23
CA ALA A 838 47.73 -22.71 -52.32
C ALA A 838 48.31 -24.08 -51.85
N LYS A 839 49.07 -24.17 -50.74
CA LYS A 839 49.62 -25.46 -50.30
C LYS A 839 49.20 -25.97 -48.92
N SER A 840 48.46 -25.21 -48.10
CA SER A 840 47.86 -25.71 -46.85
C SER A 840 46.35 -26.02 -46.94
N ALA A 841 45.71 -25.70 -48.07
CA ALA A 841 44.25 -25.79 -48.22
C ALA A 841 43.70 -27.23 -48.38
N LEU A 842 44.53 -28.21 -48.71
CA LEU A 842 44.06 -29.56 -49.04
C LEU A 842 43.70 -30.43 -47.83
N VAL A 843 44.24 -30.12 -46.64
CA VAL A 843 43.93 -30.88 -45.39
C VAL A 843 42.78 -30.22 -44.61
N ALA A 844 42.53 -28.92 -44.81
CA ALA A 844 41.39 -28.23 -44.22
C ALA A 844 40.08 -28.52 -44.96
N ALA A 845 40.11 -28.69 -46.29
CA ALA A 845 38.92 -28.84 -47.14
C ALA A 845 38.06 -30.10 -46.84
N THR A 846 38.63 -31.17 -46.31
CA THR A 846 37.90 -32.42 -46.04
C THR A 846 37.00 -32.37 -44.80
N ASN A 847 37.20 -31.41 -43.89
CA ASN A 847 36.32 -31.18 -42.72
C ASN A 847 35.31 -30.03 -42.95
N LEU A 848 35.30 -29.38 -44.11
CA LEU A 848 34.45 -28.22 -44.39
C LEU A 848 33.00 -28.56 -44.81
N ASN A 849 32.72 -29.79 -45.26
CA ASN A 849 31.40 -30.17 -45.79
C ASN A 849 30.40 -30.62 -44.72
N THR A 850 30.76 -30.65 -43.45
CA THR A 850 29.89 -31.12 -42.34
C THR A 850 29.25 -30.00 -41.52
N GLU A 851 29.70 -28.75 -41.66
CA GLU A 851 29.11 -27.63 -40.92
C GLU A 851 27.87 -27.06 -41.63
N LYS A 852 26.69 -27.33 -41.05
CA LYS A 852 25.40 -26.81 -41.55
C LYS A 852 25.40 -25.29 -41.62
N SER A 853 24.90 -24.74 -42.73
CA SER A 853 24.73 -23.29 -42.93
C SER A 853 23.86 -22.66 -41.83
N TRP A 854 24.12 -21.40 -41.44
CA TRP A 854 23.28 -20.69 -40.45
C TRP A 854 21.80 -20.63 -40.90
N LEU A 855 21.58 -20.59 -42.22
CA LEU A 855 20.25 -20.59 -42.85
C LEU A 855 19.44 -21.85 -42.52
N SER A 856 20.10 -22.98 -42.23
CA SER A 856 19.42 -24.24 -41.89
C SER A 856 18.71 -24.20 -40.54
N TYR A 857 19.16 -23.36 -39.60
CA TYR A 857 18.56 -23.22 -38.27
C TYR A 857 17.37 -22.27 -38.23
N LEU A 858 17.29 -21.33 -39.19
CA LEU A 858 16.31 -20.26 -39.19
C LEU A 858 14.84 -20.74 -39.18
N PRO A 859 14.42 -21.72 -40.01
CA PRO A 859 13.04 -22.22 -39.96
C PRO A 859 12.67 -22.80 -38.59
N ASP A 860 13.61 -23.51 -37.94
CA ASP A 860 13.38 -24.14 -36.64
C ASP A 860 13.23 -23.08 -35.54
N VAL A 861 14.06 -22.03 -35.55
CA VAL A 861 13.97 -20.89 -34.61
C VAL A 861 12.61 -20.20 -34.72
N LEU A 862 12.19 -19.85 -35.95
CA LEU A 862 10.91 -19.21 -36.20
C LEU A 862 9.73 -20.11 -35.79
N LEU A 863 9.81 -21.41 -36.09
CA LEU A 863 8.78 -22.37 -35.70
C LEU A 863 8.64 -22.47 -34.17
N PHE A 864 9.76 -22.46 -33.43
CA PHE A 864 9.71 -22.55 -31.97
C PHE A 864 9.20 -21.26 -31.31
N TYR A 865 9.59 -20.07 -31.80
CA TYR A 865 9.01 -18.81 -31.32
C TYR A 865 7.52 -18.72 -31.66
N ALA A 866 7.11 -19.13 -32.86
CA ALA A 866 5.70 -19.17 -33.27
C ALA A 866 4.86 -20.10 -32.38
N LYS A 867 5.37 -21.32 -32.13
CA LYS A 867 4.72 -22.27 -31.22
C LYS A 867 4.68 -21.76 -29.78
N ALA A 868 5.70 -21.05 -29.31
CA ALA A 868 5.68 -20.45 -27.98
C ALA A 868 4.53 -19.42 -27.85
N LEU A 869 4.44 -18.49 -28.82
CA LEU A 869 3.40 -17.46 -28.88
C LEU A 869 1.98 -18.05 -28.95
N HIS A 870 1.79 -19.14 -29.70
CA HIS A 870 0.50 -19.84 -29.78
C HIS A 870 0.08 -20.49 -28.44
N ARG A 871 1.04 -20.90 -27.60
CA ARG A 871 0.76 -21.61 -26.34
C ARG A 871 0.66 -20.67 -25.14
N GLY A 872 1.17 -19.45 -25.21
CA GLY A 872 1.07 -18.48 -24.12
C GLY A 872 1.64 -17.11 -24.47
N HIS A 873 1.26 -16.12 -23.63
CA HIS A 873 1.55 -14.71 -23.85
C HIS A 873 2.50 -14.11 -22.79
N ARG A 874 3.14 -14.93 -21.93
CA ARG A 874 3.98 -14.40 -20.85
C ARG A 874 5.25 -13.73 -21.37
N ASN A 875 5.83 -14.27 -22.43
CA ASN A 875 7.04 -13.76 -23.07
C ASN A 875 6.75 -13.01 -24.39
N LEU A 876 5.51 -12.52 -24.58
CA LEU A 876 5.06 -11.87 -25.81
C LEU A 876 6.01 -10.73 -26.26
N PHE A 877 6.37 -9.85 -25.33
CA PHE A 877 7.22 -8.69 -25.58
C PHE A 877 8.65 -9.04 -26.01
N GLN A 878 9.10 -10.27 -25.79
CA GLN A 878 10.42 -10.73 -26.24
C GLN A 878 10.32 -11.59 -27.50
N ALA A 879 9.37 -12.53 -27.53
CA ALA A 879 9.26 -13.52 -28.61
C ALA A 879 8.73 -12.90 -29.92
N LEU A 880 7.72 -12.04 -29.86
CA LEU A 880 7.09 -11.49 -31.07
C LEU A 880 8.00 -10.51 -31.81
N PRO A 881 8.62 -9.49 -31.16
CA PRO A 881 9.57 -8.63 -31.86
C PRO A 881 10.74 -9.41 -32.44
N ARG A 882 11.28 -10.39 -31.71
CA ARG A 882 12.40 -11.21 -32.22
C ARG A 882 12.01 -12.05 -33.43
N LEU A 883 10.84 -12.70 -33.40
CA LEU A 883 10.29 -13.43 -34.56
C LEU A 883 10.22 -12.54 -35.80
N LEU A 884 9.67 -11.33 -35.65
CA LEU A 884 9.54 -10.37 -36.74
C LEU A 884 10.90 -9.89 -37.25
N THR A 885 11.85 -9.57 -36.36
CA THR A 885 13.20 -9.16 -36.78
C THR A 885 13.90 -10.25 -37.58
N LEU A 886 13.87 -11.51 -37.13
CA LEU A 886 14.45 -12.64 -37.87
C LEU A 886 13.80 -12.84 -39.24
N TRP A 887 12.48 -12.63 -39.33
CA TRP A 887 11.76 -12.71 -40.60
C TRP A 887 12.13 -11.56 -41.56
N PHE A 888 12.20 -10.32 -41.07
CA PHE A 888 12.58 -9.16 -41.87
C PHE A 888 14.05 -9.22 -42.32
N ASP A 889 14.95 -9.60 -41.43
CA ASP A 889 16.38 -9.79 -41.72
C ASP A 889 16.59 -10.87 -42.80
N PHE A 890 15.86 -11.99 -42.69
CA PHE A 890 15.91 -13.01 -43.75
C PHE A 890 15.32 -12.49 -45.07
N GLY A 891 14.25 -11.70 -45.00
CA GLY A 891 13.65 -11.06 -46.18
C GLY A 891 14.63 -10.17 -46.94
N SER A 892 15.41 -9.35 -46.23
CA SER A 892 16.43 -8.48 -46.85
C SER A 892 17.57 -9.29 -47.47
N VAL A 893 18.10 -10.30 -46.76
CA VAL A 893 19.14 -11.20 -47.27
C VAL A 893 18.64 -11.99 -48.49
N TYR A 894 17.41 -12.47 -48.45
CA TYR A 894 16.78 -13.17 -49.57
C TYR A 894 16.66 -12.28 -50.82
N HIS A 895 16.30 -11.00 -50.63
CA HIS A 895 16.18 -10.05 -51.74
C HIS A 895 17.55 -9.77 -52.39
N ILE A 896 18.61 -9.60 -51.60
CA ILE A 896 19.98 -9.37 -52.07
C ILE A 896 20.53 -10.61 -52.79
N SER A 897 20.28 -11.81 -52.24
CA SER A 897 20.77 -13.08 -52.77
C SER A 897 19.94 -13.67 -53.90
N ARG A 898 18.79 -13.07 -54.25
CA ARG A 898 17.91 -13.51 -55.37
C ARG A 898 18.61 -13.52 -56.74
N SER A 899 19.72 -12.80 -56.86
CA SER A 899 20.59 -12.78 -58.05
C SER A 899 21.44 -14.06 -58.20
N ALA A 900 21.69 -14.82 -57.13
CA ALA A 900 22.42 -16.09 -57.14
C ALA A 900 21.45 -17.27 -56.99
N ALA A 901 21.49 -18.24 -57.92
CA ALA A 901 20.55 -19.37 -57.98
C ALA A 901 20.75 -20.43 -56.88
N ASN A 902 20.59 -20.06 -55.60
CA ASN A 902 20.72 -20.99 -54.47
C ASN A 902 19.40 -21.75 -54.21
N LYS A 903 19.34 -23.03 -54.63
CA LYS A 903 18.17 -23.94 -54.45
C LYS A 903 17.79 -24.14 -52.97
N GLU A 904 18.79 -24.12 -52.08
CA GLU A 904 18.60 -24.23 -50.64
C GLU A 904 17.84 -23.02 -50.07
N MET A 905 18.20 -21.81 -50.50
CA MET A 905 17.59 -20.55 -50.06
C MET A 905 16.10 -20.45 -50.42
N LYS A 906 15.72 -20.92 -51.62
CA LYS A 906 14.30 -21.01 -52.04
C LYS A 906 13.49 -21.98 -51.17
N THR A 907 14.10 -23.11 -50.81
CA THR A 907 13.47 -24.13 -49.96
C THR A 907 13.22 -23.59 -48.55
N ILE A 908 14.21 -22.88 -48.00
CA ILE A 908 14.13 -22.23 -46.68
C ILE A 908 13.08 -21.13 -46.70
N HIS A 909 13.06 -20.29 -47.74
CA HIS A 909 12.05 -19.25 -47.91
C HIS A 909 10.62 -19.82 -47.94
N GLY A 910 10.40 -20.94 -48.65
CA GLY A 910 9.11 -21.65 -48.65
C GLY A 910 8.68 -22.10 -47.25
N LYS A 911 9.60 -22.65 -46.45
CA LYS A 911 9.35 -23.05 -45.05
C LYS A 911 9.02 -21.84 -44.17
N VAL A 912 9.80 -20.76 -44.26
CA VAL A 912 9.60 -19.52 -43.50
C VAL A 912 8.22 -18.91 -43.78
N LEU A 913 7.83 -18.81 -45.06
CA LEU A 913 6.51 -18.30 -45.45
C LEU A 913 5.36 -19.21 -44.99
N SER A 914 5.57 -20.53 -44.94
CA SER A 914 4.56 -21.44 -44.39
C SER A 914 4.35 -21.21 -42.90
N ILE A 915 5.43 -20.98 -42.14
CA ILE A 915 5.36 -20.70 -40.70
C ILE A 915 4.63 -19.38 -40.47
N MET A 916 5.01 -18.32 -41.18
CA MET A 916 4.38 -16.99 -41.01
C MET A 916 2.90 -16.98 -41.43
N ARG A 917 2.52 -17.73 -42.48
CA ARG A 917 1.10 -17.92 -42.84
C ARG A 917 0.33 -18.68 -41.75
N GLY A 918 0.94 -19.68 -41.12
CA GLY A 918 0.38 -20.35 -39.95
C GLY A 918 0.16 -19.37 -38.79
N CYS A 919 1.16 -18.56 -38.46
CA CYS A 919 1.04 -17.51 -37.43
C CYS A 919 -0.12 -16.53 -37.71
N LEU A 920 -0.29 -16.11 -38.95
CA LEU A 920 -1.38 -15.19 -39.35
C LEU A 920 -2.78 -15.81 -39.17
N ASN A 921 -2.91 -17.13 -39.28
CA ASN A 921 -4.18 -17.83 -39.10
C ASN A 921 -4.44 -18.19 -37.63
N ASP A 922 -3.37 -18.52 -36.88
CA ASP A 922 -3.47 -19.08 -35.53
C ASP A 922 -3.34 -18.03 -34.41
N PHE A 923 -2.80 -16.84 -34.69
CA PHE A 923 -2.70 -15.76 -33.71
C PHE A 923 -3.96 -14.89 -33.69
N PRO A 924 -4.43 -14.48 -32.50
CA PRO A 924 -5.62 -13.65 -32.33
C PRO A 924 -5.43 -12.19 -32.71
#